data_AF-A0A928LTF0-F1
#
_entry.id   AF-A0A928LTF0-F1
#
_cell.length_a   1.000
_cell.length_b   1.000
_cell.length_c   1.000
_cell.angle_alpha   90.00
_cell.angle_beta   90.00
_cell.angle_gamma   90.00
#
_symmetry.space_group_name_H-M   'P 1'
#
loop_
_entity.id
_entity.type
_entity.pdbx_description
1 polymer ?
#
loop_
_entity_poly.entity_id
_entity_poly.type
_entity_poly.pdbx_seq_one_letter_code
_entity_poly.pdbx_strand_id
1 'polypeptide(L)'
;MNNRRRRGCRALCLLLTAAMLFQLLPLQASATAADDQEYELLGELASRYEGGDAGAVVNNSGDIGGKSYGAYQFASASGTPLSFALWCQESDNEYYQYIGQTLEAAYYKGGAGYGSNFDNAWKALAEENYDGFLACQRYYVNAEYYESIVEKVEADTSGFDIHNYSIALRNVFLSRAIQHGVPGARQVIGNAFAALGGFANQPETEIINAIYAESSKTRLPNEGETKIMTGTTADKYGVSGQVLHYYRGSSPDIQLGVFLRLRFNEPAKAQNMLVTYGYVDAPAAEGLYRFSPAANAELAVGVTGTGLTLNTADSSDAQRFRLTYYASGYYIIESVTSDLRLTAQADGSVTLAEPTVSNNQFWKLENMESGFSVCNRETGLYLTGASAGASVATGAEAMQWQMSKSGSAWSLDGASYPTYANLLHEGNSSFPFRGTLRCTHNIDTVTASILTASGTNATTPGKATGINATSYNLANLDGKMAFSKLKAGSYKVVIQATSSEAGTDFYLESPFFVTDGTYILTFDPCGGTVSETARNLAAGQAFGALPTPEKEGYLFTGWFTAAEGGEQVTASTIATGANQTVYAHYEKAYTYAFRNYDGTEWAAGTLALNAPIPAPAENPTRPADEAYYYVFTGWEGYTEGMTITEDVVFTAQYEQHELEILPEITTDAYTIRDGYLRAIAIGTTPEALLNKLVPSEFITVTKGSAATETTVATGMEVVYAVGGETFQTLTVVVTGDVNGDGAISITDLVQINNHLLKKSTLTGAAASAADVNADGVISITDLVQVNNHLLKKSTITPN
;
A
#
# COMPACT_ATOMS: atom_id res chain seq x y z
N MET A 1 54.60 -10.98 7.32
CA MET A 1 55.91 -10.76 6.65
C MET A 1 55.92 -11.51 5.31
N ASN A 2 55.91 -10.71 4.23
CA ASN A 2 56.11 -10.95 2.77
C ASN A 2 56.13 -12.34 2.09
N ASN A 3 55.23 -12.41 1.08
CA ASN A 3 55.41 -12.70 -0.37
C ASN A 3 55.77 -14.11 -0.92
N ARG A 4 54.89 -14.61 -1.81
CA ARG A 4 55.11 -15.62 -2.87
C ARG A 4 54.89 -14.93 -4.25
N ARG A 5 55.72 -15.00 -5.30
CA ARG A 5 56.19 -16.13 -6.17
C ARG A 5 55.03 -16.94 -6.80
N ARG A 6 55.01 -17.37 -8.09
CA ARG A 6 55.79 -17.18 -9.34
C ARG A 6 55.30 -18.27 -10.35
N ARG A 7 55.48 -18.03 -11.67
CA ARG A 7 55.61 -19.00 -12.83
C ARG A 7 54.33 -19.56 -13.47
N GLY A 8 54.19 -19.75 -14.79
CA GLY A 8 55.04 -19.50 -15.96
C GLY A 8 55.39 -20.76 -16.80
N CYS A 9 55.18 -20.68 -18.14
CA CYS A 9 55.82 -21.41 -19.28
C CYS A 9 55.31 -22.82 -19.69
N ARG A 10 55.38 -23.34 -20.94
CA ARG A 10 55.60 -22.89 -22.36
C ARG A 10 55.60 -24.16 -23.28
N ALA A 11 55.13 -24.03 -24.55
CA ALA A 11 55.60 -24.61 -25.83
C ALA A 11 55.52 -26.13 -26.17
N LEU A 12 55.12 -26.52 -27.42
CA LEU A 12 56.01 -26.83 -28.59
C LEU A 12 55.31 -27.51 -29.84
N CYS A 13 55.62 -27.00 -31.07
CA CYS A 13 55.90 -27.62 -32.41
C CYS A 13 54.95 -28.51 -33.31
N LEU A 14 54.73 -28.00 -34.54
CA LEU A 14 55.05 -28.52 -35.92
C LEU A 14 54.25 -29.64 -36.70
N LEU A 15 53.58 -29.17 -37.78
CA LEU A 15 53.34 -29.66 -39.17
C LEU A 15 52.94 -31.11 -39.54
N LEU A 16 51.79 -31.25 -40.23
CA LEU A 16 51.55 -32.16 -41.36
C LEU A 16 50.34 -31.70 -42.21
N THR A 17 50.47 -31.79 -43.54
CA THR A 17 49.49 -31.41 -44.59
C THR A 17 48.34 -32.40 -44.74
N ALA A 18 47.08 -31.94 -44.83
CA ALA A 18 45.97 -32.72 -45.42
C ALA A 18 44.82 -31.82 -45.91
N ALA A 19 44.35 -32.07 -47.13
CA ALA A 19 43.17 -31.45 -47.72
C ALA A 19 41.88 -32.13 -47.22
N MET A 20 40.80 -31.34 -47.17
CA MET A 20 39.41 -31.66 -46.81
C MET A 20 39.12 -32.04 -45.35
N LEU A 21 38.82 -31.00 -44.55
CA LEU A 21 37.64 -31.00 -43.68
C LEU A 21 37.14 -29.55 -43.58
N PHE A 22 35.98 -29.27 -44.17
CA PHE A 22 35.21 -28.07 -43.85
C PHE A 22 34.80 -28.20 -42.38
N GLN A 23 35.59 -27.64 -41.47
CA GLN A 23 35.18 -27.44 -40.10
C GLN A 23 34.67 -26.02 -39.96
N LEU A 24 33.40 -25.93 -39.56
CA LEU A 24 32.80 -24.74 -38.97
C LEU A 24 33.76 -24.20 -37.91
N LEU A 25 34.39 -23.06 -38.19
CA LEU A 25 34.81 -22.16 -37.14
C LEU A 25 33.53 -21.54 -36.59
N PRO A 26 33.16 -21.76 -35.31
CA PRO A 26 32.21 -20.86 -34.68
C PRO A 26 32.86 -19.47 -34.73
N LEU A 27 32.18 -18.53 -35.39
CA LEU A 27 32.45 -17.11 -35.25
C LEU A 27 32.30 -16.81 -33.75
N GLN A 28 33.42 -16.77 -33.02
CA GLN A 28 33.44 -16.09 -31.74
C GLN A 28 33.32 -14.60 -32.05
N ALA A 29 32.09 -14.07 -32.05
CA ALA A 29 31.90 -12.67 -31.73
C ALA A 29 32.44 -12.50 -30.30
N SER A 30 33.55 -11.77 -30.16
CA SER A 30 34.13 -11.48 -28.85
C SER A 30 33.18 -10.56 -28.07
N ALA A 31 33.16 -10.68 -26.74
CA ALA A 31 32.41 -9.81 -25.85
C ALA A 31 32.60 -8.30 -26.15
N THR A 32 33.75 -7.92 -26.74
CA THR A 32 34.04 -6.56 -27.20
C THR A 32 33.11 -6.06 -28.30
N ALA A 33 32.68 -6.91 -29.26
CA ALA A 33 31.82 -6.48 -30.36
C ALA A 33 30.36 -6.26 -29.93
N ALA A 34 29.89 -6.99 -28.91
CA ALA A 34 28.59 -6.78 -28.30
C ALA A 34 28.58 -5.51 -27.42
N ASP A 35 29.66 -5.27 -26.67
CA ASP A 35 29.88 -4.01 -25.94
C ASP A 35 29.87 -2.82 -26.92
N ASP A 36 30.67 -2.89 -28.00
CA ASP A 36 30.76 -1.82 -29.01
C ASP A 36 29.39 -1.51 -29.64
N GLN A 37 28.58 -2.54 -29.96
CA GLN A 37 27.22 -2.37 -30.48
C GLN A 37 26.28 -1.76 -29.44
N GLU A 38 26.37 -2.19 -28.18
CA GLU A 38 25.56 -1.65 -27.10
C GLU A 38 25.87 -0.16 -26.82
N TYR A 39 27.15 0.22 -26.85
CA TYR A 39 27.60 1.61 -26.76
C TYR A 39 27.18 2.45 -27.97
N GLU A 40 27.13 1.87 -29.17
CA GLU A 40 26.64 2.56 -30.36
C GLU A 40 25.13 2.85 -30.31
N LEU A 41 24.36 1.96 -29.68
CA LEU A 41 22.90 2.06 -29.52
C LEU A 41 22.48 2.89 -28.29
N LEU A 42 23.38 3.11 -27.32
CA LEU A 42 23.09 3.92 -26.13
C LEU A 42 22.98 5.42 -26.50
N GLY A 43 21.83 6.00 -26.17
CA GLY A 43 21.52 7.40 -26.45
C GLY A 43 20.75 7.60 -27.76
N GLU A 44 20.36 6.55 -28.47
CA GLU A 44 19.50 6.65 -29.66
C GLU A 44 18.14 7.28 -29.36
N LEU A 45 17.51 6.94 -28.21
CA LEU A 45 16.24 7.56 -27.80
C LEU A 45 16.39 9.04 -27.44
N ALA A 46 17.55 9.40 -26.89
CA ALA A 46 17.83 10.73 -26.38
C ALA A 46 18.38 11.69 -27.45
N SER A 47 19.09 11.15 -28.46
CA SER A 47 19.38 11.86 -29.70
C SER A 47 18.04 12.21 -30.35
N ARG A 48 17.86 13.47 -30.78
CA ARG A 48 16.53 14.11 -30.96
C ARG A 48 15.73 13.64 -32.19
N TYR A 49 15.67 12.32 -32.43
CA TYR A 49 14.79 11.58 -33.34
C TYR A 49 15.29 11.35 -34.78
N GLU A 50 16.25 10.42 -34.91
CA GLU A 50 16.71 9.76 -36.16
C GLU A 50 17.71 10.54 -37.06
N GLY A 51 18.70 11.22 -36.48
CA GLY A 51 19.83 11.79 -37.25
C GLY A 51 20.60 12.94 -36.58
N GLY A 52 20.80 12.92 -35.26
CA GLY A 52 21.47 14.01 -34.55
C GLY A 52 22.88 14.30 -35.09
N ASP A 53 23.07 15.48 -35.67
CA ASP A 53 24.35 15.93 -36.24
C ASP A 53 25.30 16.40 -35.13
N ALA A 54 26.48 15.77 -35.05
CA ALA A 54 27.53 16.13 -34.10
C ALA A 54 27.98 17.59 -34.22
N GLY A 55 27.92 18.17 -35.41
CA GLY A 55 28.26 19.55 -35.71
C GLY A 55 27.12 20.55 -35.55
N ALA A 56 25.91 20.10 -35.18
CA ALA A 56 24.73 20.95 -35.12
C ALA A 56 24.93 22.14 -34.16
N VAL A 57 24.61 23.34 -34.63
CA VAL A 57 24.49 24.55 -33.80
C VAL A 57 23.15 25.19 -34.09
N VAL A 58 22.22 25.06 -33.15
CA VAL A 58 20.84 25.55 -33.29
C VAL A 58 20.67 26.81 -32.43
N ASN A 59 20.19 27.88 -33.07
CA ASN A 59 19.94 29.16 -32.42
C ASN A 59 18.56 29.68 -32.79
N ASN A 60 17.52 29.25 -32.06
CA ASN A 60 16.17 29.78 -32.25
C ASN A 60 15.98 31.02 -31.37
N SER A 61 15.63 32.14 -32.00
CA SER A 61 15.38 33.40 -31.31
C SER A 61 14.20 33.25 -30.33
N GLY A 62 14.45 33.39 -29.03
CA GLY A 62 13.43 33.29 -27.98
C GLY A 62 13.51 32.06 -27.07
N ASP A 63 14.42 31.11 -27.32
CA ASP A 63 14.63 29.96 -26.44
C ASP A 63 15.34 30.37 -25.14
N ILE A 64 14.73 30.02 -24.00
CA ILE A 64 15.22 30.32 -22.64
C ILE A 64 16.59 29.65 -22.38
N GLY A 65 16.92 28.58 -23.11
CA GLY A 65 18.15 27.79 -22.99
C GLY A 65 19.36 28.30 -23.80
N GLY A 66 19.23 29.40 -24.55
CA GLY A 66 20.29 29.87 -25.45
C GLY A 66 20.54 28.94 -26.64
N LYS A 67 21.71 29.04 -27.27
CA LYS A 67 22.15 28.15 -28.36
C LYS A 67 22.33 26.71 -27.89
N SER A 68 21.99 25.75 -28.75
CA SER A 68 22.14 24.31 -28.50
C SER A 68 23.17 23.69 -29.45
N TYR A 69 24.02 22.80 -28.92
CA TYR A 69 25.17 22.23 -29.63
C TYR A 69 25.14 20.70 -29.71
N GLY A 70 25.52 20.15 -30.86
CA GLY A 70 25.77 18.73 -31.08
C GLY A 70 24.55 17.82 -31.09
N ALA A 71 24.83 16.52 -31.18
CA ALA A 71 23.84 15.45 -31.39
C ALA A 71 22.83 15.35 -30.23
N TYR A 72 23.24 15.78 -29.03
CA TYR A 72 22.46 15.76 -27.79
C TYR A 72 21.95 17.14 -27.36
N GLN A 73 22.16 18.18 -28.19
CA GLN A 73 21.64 19.54 -27.95
C GLN A 73 22.08 20.15 -26.61
N PHE A 74 23.37 20.15 -26.31
CA PHE A 74 23.93 20.81 -25.13
C PHE A 74 23.58 22.30 -25.12
N ALA A 75 22.83 22.72 -24.10
CA ALA A 75 22.35 24.09 -23.98
C ALA A 75 23.46 25.01 -23.45
N SER A 76 23.71 26.12 -24.14
CA SER A 76 24.69 27.12 -23.73
C SER A 76 24.30 27.86 -22.46
N ALA A 77 23.00 28.09 -22.20
CA ALA A 77 22.57 28.77 -20.97
C ALA A 77 22.85 27.94 -19.71
N SER A 78 22.96 26.60 -19.81
CA SER A 78 23.34 25.72 -18.71
C SER A 78 24.86 25.50 -18.60
N GLY A 79 25.67 26.11 -19.46
CA GLY A 79 27.13 25.94 -19.46
C GLY A 79 27.63 24.59 -19.99
N THR A 80 26.72 23.74 -20.48
CA THR A 80 27.01 22.33 -20.82
C THR A 80 28.07 22.17 -21.93
N PRO A 81 28.11 22.98 -23.00
CA PRO A 81 29.16 22.84 -24.02
C PRO A 81 30.57 23.13 -23.49
N LEU A 82 30.71 24.01 -22.49
CA LEU A 82 32.00 24.26 -21.85
C LEU A 82 32.35 23.12 -20.88
N SER A 83 31.38 22.59 -20.15
CA SER A 83 31.58 21.42 -19.28
C SER A 83 32.04 20.20 -20.08
N PHE A 84 31.46 19.98 -21.26
CA PHE A 84 31.92 18.99 -22.23
C PHE A 84 33.37 19.25 -22.65
N ALA A 85 33.71 20.49 -23.03
CA ALA A 85 35.08 20.83 -23.42
C ALA A 85 36.09 20.55 -22.29
N LEU A 86 35.76 20.89 -21.05
CA LEU A 86 36.64 20.64 -19.89
C LEU A 86 36.77 19.14 -19.61
N TRP A 87 35.67 18.39 -19.64
CA TRP A 87 35.70 16.92 -19.50
C TRP A 87 36.59 16.27 -20.55
N CYS A 88 36.52 16.73 -21.80
CA CYS A 88 37.36 16.23 -22.88
C CYS A 88 38.87 16.41 -22.60
N GLN A 89 39.27 17.46 -21.88
CA GLN A 89 40.67 17.69 -21.51
C GLN A 89 41.18 16.72 -20.45
N GLU A 90 40.29 16.17 -19.64
CA GLU A 90 40.63 15.19 -18.59
C GLU A 90 40.72 13.75 -19.14
N SER A 91 40.32 13.54 -20.40
CA SER A 91 40.36 12.22 -21.05
C SER A 91 41.79 11.76 -21.33
N ASP A 92 42.05 10.45 -21.21
CA ASP A 92 43.31 9.83 -21.65
C ASP A 92 43.43 9.72 -23.20
N ASN A 93 42.36 10.04 -23.93
CA ASN A 93 42.35 10.02 -25.40
C ASN A 93 42.89 11.35 -25.95
N GLU A 94 44.02 11.30 -26.66
CA GLU A 94 44.68 12.49 -27.24
C GLU A 94 43.75 13.31 -28.16
N TYR A 95 42.85 12.66 -28.90
CA TYR A 95 41.88 13.37 -29.76
C TYR A 95 40.81 14.09 -28.94
N TYR A 96 40.39 13.53 -27.79
CA TYR A 96 39.41 14.19 -26.92
C TYR A 96 40.06 15.38 -26.22
N GLN A 97 41.31 15.24 -25.76
CA GLN A 97 42.06 16.38 -25.23
C GLN A 97 42.15 17.53 -26.26
N TYR A 98 42.42 17.20 -27.52
CA TYR A 98 42.42 18.18 -28.62
C TYR A 98 41.05 18.87 -28.81
N ILE A 99 39.95 18.11 -28.80
CA ILE A 99 38.58 18.67 -28.83
C ILE A 99 38.41 19.67 -27.67
N GLY A 100 38.75 19.25 -26.45
CA GLY A 100 38.56 20.04 -25.25
C GLY A 100 39.38 21.34 -25.25
N GLN A 101 40.65 21.27 -25.64
CA GLN A 101 41.52 22.44 -25.76
C GLN A 101 41.02 23.40 -26.85
N THR A 102 40.56 22.87 -27.98
CA THR A 102 40.04 23.66 -29.11
C THR A 102 38.78 24.43 -28.73
N LEU A 103 37.83 23.76 -28.08
CA LEU A 103 36.57 24.38 -27.66
C LEU A 103 36.77 25.38 -26.51
N GLU A 104 37.60 25.07 -25.51
CA GLU A 104 37.89 26.01 -24.42
C GLU A 104 38.62 27.26 -24.95
N ALA A 105 39.63 27.09 -25.81
CA ALA A 105 40.31 28.23 -26.43
C ALA A 105 39.34 29.09 -27.24
N ALA A 106 38.41 28.47 -27.99
CA ALA A 106 37.38 29.18 -28.73
C ALA A 106 36.38 29.91 -27.83
N TYR A 107 36.07 29.36 -26.65
CA TYR A 107 35.19 29.98 -25.66
C TYR A 107 35.76 31.28 -25.10
N TYR A 108 37.08 31.36 -24.85
CA TYR A 108 37.72 32.57 -24.32
C TYR A 108 38.20 33.55 -25.41
N LYS A 109 38.22 33.11 -26.68
CA LYS A 109 38.71 33.93 -27.80
C LYS A 109 37.78 35.11 -28.08
N GLY A 110 38.23 36.32 -27.77
CA GLY A 110 37.48 37.56 -27.96
C GLY A 110 36.49 37.87 -26.83
N GLY A 111 36.60 37.17 -25.69
CA GLY A 111 35.72 37.30 -24.52
C GLY A 111 35.02 35.97 -24.22
N ALA A 112 34.88 35.63 -22.93
CA ALA A 112 34.25 34.38 -22.48
C ALA A 112 32.81 34.27 -22.99
N GLY A 113 32.51 33.23 -23.78
CA GLY A 113 31.15 32.94 -24.19
C GLY A 113 31.02 32.07 -25.44
N TYR A 114 29.78 31.67 -25.71
CA TYR A 114 29.41 30.87 -26.87
C TYR A 114 29.17 31.77 -28.09
N GLY A 115 30.20 32.52 -28.52
CA GLY A 115 30.13 33.41 -29.69
C GLY A 115 30.39 32.68 -31.02
N SER A 116 30.52 33.43 -32.11
CA SER A 116 30.82 32.85 -33.44
C SER A 116 32.14 32.06 -33.47
N ASN A 117 33.11 32.40 -32.62
CA ASN A 117 34.36 31.64 -32.48
C ASN A 117 34.09 30.21 -31.98
N PHE A 118 33.26 30.06 -30.96
CA PHE A 118 32.87 28.75 -30.42
C PHE A 118 32.02 27.97 -31.42
N ASP A 119 31.06 28.63 -32.09
CA ASP A 119 30.23 28.00 -33.13
C ASP A 119 31.07 27.42 -34.27
N ASN A 120 32.06 28.17 -34.74
CA ASN A 120 32.94 27.74 -35.82
C ASN A 120 33.87 26.61 -35.39
N ALA A 121 34.40 26.66 -34.16
CA ALA A 121 35.24 25.60 -33.62
C ALA A 121 34.44 24.28 -33.47
N TRP A 122 33.21 24.36 -32.97
CA TRP A 122 32.33 23.20 -32.85
C TRP A 122 32.04 22.53 -34.20
N LYS A 123 31.70 23.32 -35.22
CA LYS A 123 31.45 22.83 -36.58
C LYS A 123 32.71 22.26 -37.23
N ALA A 124 33.85 22.94 -37.06
CA ALA A 124 35.13 22.50 -37.61
C ALA A 124 35.55 21.12 -37.07
N LEU A 125 35.34 20.84 -35.78
CA LEU A 125 35.62 19.53 -35.19
C LEU A 125 34.76 18.41 -35.80
N ALA A 126 33.49 18.70 -36.10
CA ALA A 126 32.61 17.75 -36.78
C ALA A 126 33.00 17.54 -38.27
N GLU A 127 33.48 18.59 -38.94
CA GLU A 127 33.99 18.50 -40.33
C GLU A 127 35.33 17.75 -40.40
N GLU A 128 36.19 17.92 -39.38
CA GLU A 128 37.51 17.29 -39.30
C GLU A 128 37.41 15.78 -39.09
N ASN A 129 36.62 15.34 -38.10
CA ASN A 129 36.39 13.94 -37.81
C ASN A 129 35.03 13.78 -37.12
N TYR A 130 34.01 13.61 -37.96
CA TYR A 130 32.62 13.48 -37.55
C TYR A 130 32.41 12.33 -36.55
N ASP A 131 32.89 11.13 -36.89
CA ASP A 131 32.67 9.93 -36.08
C ASP A 131 33.38 10.04 -34.73
N GLY A 132 34.62 10.53 -34.71
CA GLY A 132 35.36 10.74 -33.48
C GLY A 132 34.73 11.81 -32.58
N PHE A 133 34.21 12.90 -33.17
CA PHE A 133 33.56 13.97 -32.41
C PHE A 133 32.18 13.55 -31.89
N LEU A 134 31.41 12.81 -32.70
CA LEU A 134 30.16 12.19 -32.27
C LEU A 134 30.40 11.20 -31.12
N ALA A 135 31.38 10.30 -31.28
CA ALA A 135 31.76 9.36 -30.23
C ALA A 135 32.15 10.08 -28.93
N CYS A 136 32.95 11.15 -29.01
CA CYS A 136 33.30 11.96 -27.85
C CYS A 136 32.07 12.53 -27.13
N GLN A 137 31.11 13.08 -27.87
CA GLN A 137 29.84 13.55 -27.29
C GLN A 137 29.05 12.42 -26.63
N ARG A 138 29.04 11.22 -27.23
CA ARG A 138 28.41 10.02 -26.66
C ARG A 138 29.06 9.63 -25.34
N TYR A 139 30.39 9.56 -25.28
CA TYR A 139 31.12 9.21 -24.05
C TYR A 139 30.86 10.20 -22.92
N TYR A 140 30.86 11.50 -23.21
CA TYR A 140 30.50 12.51 -22.22
C TYR A 140 29.09 12.30 -21.68
N VAL A 141 28.12 12.08 -22.57
CA VAL A 141 26.72 11.84 -22.18
C VAL A 141 26.58 10.56 -21.36
N ASN A 142 27.29 9.51 -21.72
CA ASN A 142 27.31 8.26 -20.98
C ASN A 142 27.85 8.48 -19.56
N ALA A 143 29.03 9.09 -19.42
CA ALA A 143 29.68 9.32 -18.13
C ALA A 143 28.87 10.27 -17.23
N GLU A 144 28.49 11.44 -17.74
CA GLU A 144 27.90 12.50 -16.90
C GLU A 144 26.41 12.29 -16.59
N TYR A 145 25.69 11.58 -17.46
CA TYR A 145 24.24 11.41 -17.31
C TYR A 145 23.87 9.96 -17.05
N TYR A 146 24.25 9.03 -17.93
CA TYR A 146 23.80 7.64 -17.85
C TYR A 146 24.36 6.92 -16.61
N GLU A 147 25.68 6.88 -16.47
CA GLU A 147 26.32 6.22 -15.32
C GLU A 147 25.87 6.86 -14.00
N SER A 148 25.79 8.19 -13.96
CA SER A 148 25.35 8.91 -12.77
C SER A 148 23.87 8.68 -12.41
N ILE A 149 22.97 8.49 -13.39
CA ILE A 149 21.56 8.17 -13.08
C ILE A 149 21.42 6.72 -12.63
N VAL A 150 22.14 5.79 -13.26
CA VAL A 150 22.15 4.38 -12.87
C VAL A 150 22.62 4.25 -11.43
N GLU A 151 23.80 4.80 -11.10
CA GLU A 151 24.38 4.75 -9.75
C GLU A 151 23.39 5.23 -8.69
N LYS A 152 22.72 6.37 -8.95
CA LYS A 152 21.78 6.96 -8.00
C LYS A 152 20.49 6.16 -7.86
N VAL A 153 19.95 5.59 -8.93
CA VAL A 153 18.72 4.79 -8.88
C VAL A 153 18.99 3.45 -8.20
N GLU A 154 20.12 2.80 -8.49
CA GLU A 154 20.54 1.56 -7.83
C GLU A 154 20.82 1.77 -6.34
N ALA A 155 21.42 2.90 -5.97
CA ALA A 155 21.61 3.27 -4.56
C ALA A 155 20.29 3.47 -3.81
N ASP A 156 19.25 3.96 -4.50
CA ASP A 156 17.93 4.23 -3.91
C ASP A 156 17.00 3.01 -3.90
N THR A 157 17.20 2.09 -4.83
CA THR A 157 16.25 1.03 -5.12
C THR A 157 16.90 -0.31 -4.84
N SER A 158 16.71 -0.81 -3.62
CA SER A 158 17.28 -2.09 -3.20
C SER A 158 16.88 -3.22 -4.16
N GLY A 159 17.88 -3.96 -4.65
CA GLY A 159 17.71 -5.10 -5.54
C GLY A 159 17.50 -4.73 -7.02
N PHE A 160 17.38 -3.44 -7.37
CA PHE A 160 17.44 -3.00 -8.76
C PHE A 160 18.89 -3.05 -9.26
N ASP A 161 19.06 -3.59 -10.46
CA ASP A 161 20.33 -3.65 -11.16
C ASP A 161 20.00 -3.43 -12.65
N ILE A 162 20.51 -2.33 -13.21
CA ILE A 162 20.21 -1.97 -14.61
C ILE A 162 20.75 -3.03 -15.58
N HIS A 163 21.75 -3.82 -15.17
CA HIS A 163 22.33 -4.86 -16.01
C HIS A 163 21.43 -6.09 -16.17
N ASN A 164 20.37 -6.22 -15.35
CA ASN A 164 19.30 -7.18 -15.62
C ASN A 164 18.42 -6.77 -16.81
N TYR A 165 18.49 -5.52 -17.26
CA TYR A 165 17.61 -4.95 -18.27
C TYR A 165 18.34 -4.57 -19.54
N SER A 166 17.58 -4.57 -20.64
CA SER A 166 18.13 -4.38 -21.97
C SER A 166 18.55 -2.94 -22.25
N ILE A 167 19.23 -2.76 -23.39
CA ILE A 167 19.59 -1.45 -23.93
C ILE A 167 18.39 -0.50 -24.11
N ALA A 168 17.16 -1.03 -24.18
CA ALA A 168 15.95 -0.23 -24.23
C ALA A 168 15.73 0.54 -22.93
N LEU A 169 15.66 -0.12 -21.77
CA LEU A 169 15.51 0.56 -20.48
C LEU A 169 16.69 1.49 -20.18
N ARG A 170 17.91 1.08 -20.55
CA ARG A 170 19.12 1.92 -20.41
C ARG A 170 18.98 3.24 -21.19
N ASN A 171 18.47 3.17 -22.41
CA ASN A 171 18.16 4.35 -23.22
C ASN A 171 17.03 5.21 -22.62
N VAL A 172 16.03 4.60 -21.97
CA VAL A 172 14.99 5.33 -21.24
C VAL A 172 15.61 6.13 -20.10
N PHE A 173 16.47 5.50 -19.29
CA PHE A 173 17.18 6.16 -18.19
C PHE A 173 17.99 7.35 -18.68
N LEU A 174 18.80 7.16 -19.73
CA LEU A 174 19.59 8.22 -20.33
C LEU A 174 18.73 9.36 -20.88
N SER A 175 17.63 9.03 -21.56
CA SER A 175 16.67 10.04 -22.06
C SER A 175 16.09 10.87 -20.92
N ARG A 176 15.69 10.23 -19.80
CA ARG A 176 15.20 10.95 -18.62
C ARG A 176 16.27 11.85 -18.03
N ALA A 177 17.50 11.34 -17.90
CA ALA A 177 18.63 12.08 -17.33
C ALA A 177 19.00 13.33 -18.15
N ILE A 178 19.02 13.23 -19.47
CA ILE A 178 19.23 14.41 -20.34
C ILE A 178 18.07 15.40 -20.22
N GLN A 179 16.83 14.90 -20.19
CA GLN A 179 15.65 15.75 -20.22
C GLN A 179 15.41 16.52 -18.91
N HIS A 180 15.62 15.85 -17.77
CA HIS A 180 15.30 16.38 -16.45
C HIS A 180 16.53 16.74 -15.60
N GLY A 181 17.74 16.48 -16.12
CA GLY A 181 18.95 16.38 -15.31
C GLY A 181 18.92 15.12 -14.44
N VAL A 182 20.09 14.70 -13.93
CA VAL A 182 20.19 13.48 -13.11
C VAL A 182 19.30 13.52 -11.86
N PRO A 183 19.21 14.61 -11.07
CA PRO A 183 18.32 14.65 -9.91
C PRO A 183 16.84 14.56 -10.26
N GLY A 184 16.42 15.22 -11.35
CA GLY A 184 15.02 15.18 -11.79
C GLY A 184 14.63 13.81 -12.36
N ALA A 185 15.53 13.19 -13.12
CA ALA A 185 15.33 11.84 -13.66
C ALA A 185 15.23 10.79 -12.54
N ARG A 186 16.08 10.91 -11.51
CA ARG A 186 16.03 10.06 -10.31
C ARG A 186 14.65 10.12 -9.65
N GLN A 187 14.08 11.33 -9.52
CA GLN A 187 12.73 11.51 -8.98
C GLN A 187 11.64 10.87 -9.87
N VAL A 188 11.70 11.08 -11.19
CA VAL A 188 10.75 10.50 -12.13
C VAL A 188 10.76 8.97 -12.08
N ILE A 189 11.95 8.35 -12.06
CA ILE A 189 12.10 6.89 -12.02
C ILE A 189 11.65 6.34 -10.67
N GLY A 190 12.03 6.98 -9.56
CA GLY A 190 11.56 6.60 -8.22
C GLY A 190 10.03 6.65 -8.08
N ASN A 191 9.40 7.70 -8.61
CA ASN A 191 7.93 7.81 -8.64
C ASN A 191 7.29 6.73 -9.52
N ALA A 192 7.92 6.36 -10.64
CA ALA A 192 7.45 5.28 -11.50
C ALA A 192 7.49 3.92 -10.78
N PHE A 193 8.56 3.62 -10.05
CA PHE A 193 8.62 2.41 -9.21
C PHE A 193 7.58 2.43 -8.10
N ALA A 194 7.38 3.58 -7.44
CA ALA A 194 6.32 3.72 -6.42
C ALA A 194 4.91 3.48 -7.00
N ALA A 195 4.65 3.94 -8.23
CA ALA A 195 3.38 3.70 -8.92
C ALA A 195 3.15 2.21 -9.25
N LEU A 196 4.21 1.40 -9.33
CA LEU A 196 4.15 -0.06 -9.47
C LEU A 196 4.03 -0.80 -8.12
N GLY A 197 3.88 -0.07 -7.00
CA GLY A 197 3.88 -0.66 -5.66
C GLY A 197 5.27 -0.90 -5.06
N GLY A 198 6.32 -0.34 -5.68
CA GLY A 198 7.74 -0.59 -5.35
C GLY A 198 8.44 -1.39 -6.44
N PHE A 199 9.76 -1.52 -6.37
CA PHE A 199 10.51 -2.37 -7.31
C PHE A 199 10.49 -3.82 -6.84
N ALA A 200 10.15 -4.74 -7.75
CA ALA A 200 10.04 -6.17 -7.48
C ALA A 200 10.40 -6.99 -8.72
N ASN A 201 11.44 -6.59 -9.48
CA ASN A 201 11.78 -7.20 -10.76
C ASN A 201 10.56 -7.30 -11.69
N GLN A 202 9.91 -6.18 -11.98
CA GLN A 202 8.82 -6.15 -12.95
C GLN A 202 9.34 -6.41 -14.37
N PRO A 203 8.51 -6.97 -15.27
CA PRO A 203 8.82 -7.04 -16.69
C PRO A 203 9.30 -5.68 -17.22
N GLU A 204 10.33 -5.67 -18.08
CA GLU A 204 10.94 -4.43 -18.57
C GLU A 204 9.91 -3.51 -19.25
N THR A 205 8.93 -4.11 -19.94
CA THR A 205 7.83 -3.39 -20.57
C THR A 205 7.01 -2.56 -19.57
N GLU A 206 6.74 -3.09 -18.37
CA GLU A 206 6.01 -2.40 -17.31
C GLU A 206 6.81 -1.22 -16.75
N ILE A 207 8.11 -1.41 -16.54
CA ILE A 207 9.01 -0.36 -16.05
C ILE A 207 9.08 0.80 -17.06
N ILE A 208 9.33 0.49 -18.33
CA ILE A 208 9.38 1.48 -19.41
C ILE A 208 8.06 2.26 -19.45
N ASN A 209 6.92 1.55 -19.41
CA ASN A 209 5.61 2.18 -19.46
C ASN A 209 5.35 3.06 -18.23
N ALA A 210 5.73 2.63 -17.03
CA ALA A 210 5.59 3.40 -15.80
C ALA A 210 6.42 4.68 -15.83
N ILE A 211 7.69 4.61 -16.26
CA ILE A 211 8.57 5.78 -16.38
C ILE A 211 7.98 6.81 -17.33
N TYR A 212 7.48 6.39 -18.50
CA TYR A 212 6.86 7.31 -19.44
C TYR A 212 5.47 7.81 -19.00
N ALA A 213 4.69 6.99 -18.30
CA ALA A 213 3.44 7.42 -17.70
C ALA A 213 3.67 8.54 -16.68
N GLU A 214 4.67 8.41 -15.82
CA GLU A 214 5.06 9.44 -14.86
C GLU A 214 5.63 10.67 -15.58
N SER A 215 6.55 10.48 -16.54
CA SER A 215 7.17 11.59 -17.28
C SER A 215 6.15 12.43 -18.06
N SER A 216 5.10 11.80 -18.59
CA SER A 216 4.05 12.44 -19.39
C SER A 216 2.83 12.87 -18.57
N LYS A 217 2.88 12.73 -17.25
CA LYS A 217 1.74 12.98 -16.36
C LYS A 217 1.26 14.42 -16.45
N THR A 218 -0.05 14.57 -16.62
CA THR A 218 -0.73 15.87 -16.62
C THR A 218 -1.56 16.04 -15.35
N ARG A 219 -1.89 17.28 -15.03
CA ARG A 219 -2.80 17.61 -13.92
C ARG A 219 -3.54 18.90 -14.20
N LEU A 220 -4.60 19.15 -13.44
CA LEU A 220 -5.21 20.46 -13.41
C LEU A 220 -4.21 21.52 -12.91
N PRO A 221 -4.28 22.76 -13.44
CA PRO A 221 -3.44 23.86 -12.98
C PRO A 221 -3.74 24.18 -11.52
N ASN A 222 -2.69 24.47 -10.75
CA ASN A 222 -2.83 25.04 -9.42
C ASN A 222 -3.16 26.54 -9.53
N GLU A 223 -3.63 27.14 -8.43
CA GLU A 223 -3.88 28.58 -8.38
C GLU A 223 -2.63 29.37 -8.79
N GLY A 224 -2.77 30.24 -9.79
CA GLY A 224 -1.69 31.04 -10.36
C GLY A 224 -0.97 30.43 -11.57
N GLU A 225 -1.21 29.17 -11.93
CA GLU A 225 -0.67 28.57 -13.15
C GLU A 225 -1.53 28.91 -14.37
N THR A 226 -1.05 29.82 -15.22
CA THR A 226 -1.81 30.33 -16.38
C THR A 226 -1.39 29.73 -17.72
N LYS A 227 -0.25 29.03 -17.77
CA LYS A 227 0.26 28.39 -18.99
C LYS A 227 -0.30 26.97 -19.11
N ILE A 228 -1.55 26.87 -19.55
CA ILE A 228 -2.27 25.60 -19.73
C ILE A 228 -2.20 25.13 -21.18
N MET A 229 -2.11 23.82 -21.41
CA MET A 229 -2.21 23.23 -22.75
C MET A 229 -3.61 23.47 -23.30
N THR A 230 -3.70 23.93 -24.54
CA THR A 230 -4.97 24.29 -25.20
C THR A 230 -4.89 24.06 -26.70
N GLY A 231 -6.04 24.07 -27.37
CA GLY A 231 -6.14 24.00 -28.83
C GLY A 231 -6.35 22.58 -29.36
N THR A 232 -6.59 22.47 -30.66
CA THR A 232 -7.10 21.24 -31.29
C THR A 232 -6.24 20.00 -31.08
N THR A 233 -4.91 20.16 -30.98
CA THR A 233 -4.02 19.05 -30.65
C THR A 233 -4.14 18.66 -29.18
N ALA A 234 -4.24 19.61 -28.24
CA ALA A 234 -4.49 19.29 -26.84
C ALA A 234 -5.87 18.64 -26.64
N ASP A 235 -6.88 19.11 -27.38
CA ASP A 235 -8.23 18.53 -27.45
C ASP A 235 -8.27 17.17 -28.15
N LYS A 236 -7.28 16.83 -28.99
CA LYS A 236 -7.19 15.50 -29.63
C LYS A 236 -6.73 14.44 -28.64
N TYR A 237 -5.91 14.85 -27.67
CA TYR A 237 -5.22 13.96 -26.74
C TYR A 237 -5.73 14.07 -25.29
N GLY A 238 -6.83 14.77 -25.04
CA GLY A 238 -7.44 14.84 -23.69
C GLY A 238 -6.71 15.73 -22.68
N VAL A 239 -5.79 16.59 -23.13
CA VAL A 239 -4.93 17.38 -22.22
C VAL A 239 -5.23 18.88 -22.23
N SER A 240 -6.29 19.29 -22.92
CA SER A 240 -6.76 20.67 -22.93
C SER A 240 -7.19 21.12 -21.54
N GLY A 241 -6.79 22.33 -21.14
CA GLY A 241 -7.03 22.88 -19.80
C GLY A 241 -6.10 22.32 -18.70
N GLN A 242 -5.17 21.44 -19.04
CA GLN A 242 -4.22 20.84 -18.08
C GLN A 242 -2.81 21.42 -18.23
N VAL A 243 -1.97 21.18 -17.24
CA VAL A 243 -0.51 21.41 -17.31
C VAL A 243 0.24 20.09 -17.31
N LEU A 244 1.35 20.03 -18.03
CA LEU A 244 2.28 18.91 -17.96
C LEU A 244 3.08 19.05 -16.65
N HIS A 245 3.03 18.02 -15.79
CA HIS A 245 3.43 18.11 -14.39
C HIS A 245 4.83 18.71 -14.19
N TYR A 246 5.81 18.20 -14.95
CA TYR A 246 7.21 18.62 -14.89
C TYR A 246 7.53 19.88 -15.72
N TYR A 247 6.55 20.41 -16.48
CA TYR A 247 6.73 21.53 -17.43
C TYR A 247 5.70 22.66 -17.25
N ARG A 248 5.01 22.71 -16.11
CA ARG A 248 3.98 23.71 -15.78
C ARG A 248 4.36 25.19 -15.99
N GLY A 249 5.66 25.50 -16.00
CA GLY A 249 6.21 26.86 -16.25
C GLY A 249 6.48 27.19 -17.72
N SER A 250 6.42 26.20 -18.61
CA SER A 250 6.69 26.32 -20.06
C SER A 250 5.44 26.80 -20.82
N SER A 251 5.62 27.29 -22.05
CA SER A 251 4.48 27.69 -22.89
C SER A 251 3.58 26.48 -23.23
N PRO A 252 2.29 26.71 -23.53
CA PRO A 252 1.35 25.64 -23.90
C PRO A 252 1.86 24.72 -25.02
N ASP A 253 2.44 25.29 -26.08
CA ASP A 253 2.96 24.54 -27.22
C ASP A 253 4.16 23.65 -26.86
N ILE A 254 5.04 24.14 -25.98
CA ILE A 254 6.19 23.37 -25.49
C ILE A 254 5.70 22.22 -24.62
N GLN A 255 4.76 22.49 -23.71
CA GLN A 255 4.16 21.43 -22.89
C GLN A 255 3.52 20.35 -23.75
N LEU A 256 2.74 20.74 -24.76
CA LEU A 256 2.08 19.80 -25.65
C LEU A 256 3.07 19.00 -26.50
N GLY A 257 4.08 19.66 -27.07
CA GLY A 257 5.14 18.98 -27.84
C GLY A 257 5.89 17.95 -27.00
N VAL A 258 6.25 18.30 -25.76
CA VAL A 258 6.89 17.38 -24.82
C VAL A 258 5.93 16.26 -24.42
N PHE A 259 4.66 16.56 -24.14
CA PHE A 259 3.66 15.54 -23.84
C PHE A 259 3.57 14.50 -24.95
N LEU A 260 3.46 14.92 -26.22
CA LEU A 260 3.38 13.98 -27.35
C LEU A 260 4.63 13.10 -27.47
N ARG A 261 5.80 13.71 -27.28
CA ARG A 261 7.09 13.01 -27.29
C ARG A 261 7.13 11.90 -26.23
N LEU A 262 6.79 12.25 -24.98
CA LEU A 262 6.90 11.34 -23.84
C LEU A 262 5.77 10.33 -23.76
N ARG A 263 4.58 10.70 -24.22
CA ARG A 263 3.40 9.84 -24.16
C ARG A 263 3.37 8.83 -25.29
N PHE A 264 3.95 9.15 -26.46
CA PHE A 264 3.76 8.34 -27.66
C PHE A 264 5.06 7.98 -28.38
N ASN A 265 5.94 8.95 -28.65
CA ASN A 265 7.07 8.72 -29.58
C ASN A 265 8.19 7.91 -28.92
N GLU A 266 8.69 8.36 -27.77
CA GLU A 266 9.77 7.64 -27.08
C GLU A 266 9.37 6.27 -26.53
N PRO A 267 8.19 6.08 -25.91
CA PRO A 267 7.76 4.75 -25.51
C PRO A 267 7.73 3.78 -26.68
N ALA A 268 7.21 4.19 -27.84
CA ALA A 268 7.15 3.32 -29.01
C ALA A 268 8.54 2.90 -29.51
N LYS A 269 9.50 3.82 -29.47
CA LYS A 269 10.90 3.53 -29.82
C LYS A 269 11.57 2.62 -28.79
N ALA A 270 11.38 2.88 -27.50
CA ALA A 270 11.89 2.04 -26.43
C ALA A 270 11.34 0.60 -26.54
N GLN A 271 10.04 0.45 -26.80
CA GLN A 271 9.43 -0.86 -27.00
C GLN A 271 9.96 -1.56 -28.27
N ASN A 272 10.22 -0.81 -29.35
CA ASN A 272 10.85 -1.37 -30.54
C ASN A 272 12.30 -1.82 -30.30
N MET A 273 13.08 -1.04 -29.55
CA MET A 273 14.44 -1.42 -29.14
C MET A 273 14.42 -2.67 -28.26
N LEU A 274 13.49 -2.76 -27.31
CA LEU A 274 13.34 -3.93 -26.44
C LEU A 274 13.05 -5.18 -27.27
N VAL A 275 12.12 -5.08 -28.22
CA VAL A 275 11.74 -6.16 -29.15
C VAL A 275 12.88 -6.58 -30.08
N THR A 276 13.76 -5.65 -30.46
CA THR A 276 14.83 -5.87 -31.44
C THR A 276 16.10 -6.40 -30.77
N TYR A 277 16.46 -5.85 -29.62
CA TYR A 277 17.75 -6.08 -28.96
C TYR A 277 17.63 -6.76 -27.59
N GLY A 278 16.53 -6.57 -26.86
CA GLY A 278 16.41 -7.09 -25.49
C GLY A 278 16.17 -8.59 -25.38
N TYR A 279 15.73 -9.25 -26.46
CA TYR A 279 15.41 -10.68 -26.48
C TYR A 279 16.30 -11.49 -27.42
N VAL A 280 17.35 -10.90 -27.99
CA VAL A 280 18.16 -11.53 -29.05
C VAL A 280 18.86 -12.80 -28.55
N ASP A 281 19.25 -12.82 -27.27
CA ASP A 281 19.98 -13.91 -26.63
C ASP A 281 19.09 -14.85 -25.81
N ALA A 282 17.76 -14.66 -25.84
CA ALA A 282 16.84 -15.45 -25.04
C ALA A 282 16.78 -16.93 -25.53
N PRO A 283 17.17 -17.92 -24.71
CA PRO A 283 17.09 -19.34 -25.10
C PRO A 283 15.68 -19.81 -25.48
N ALA A 284 14.67 -19.25 -24.82
CA ALA A 284 13.26 -19.39 -25.16
C ALA A 284 12.62 -18.00 -25.26
N ALA A 285 11.74 -17.80 -26.25
CA ALA A 285 10.96 -16.57 -26.35
C ALA A 285 10.09 -16.37 -25.11
N GLU A 286 9.74 -15.13 -24.81
CA GLU A 286 8.71 -14.85 -23.82
C GLU A 286 7.35 -15.43 -24.26
N GLY A 287 6.50 -15.72 -23.28
CA GLY A 287 5.15 -16.20 -23.54
C GLY A 287 4.69 -17.26 -22.56
N LEU A 288 3.60 -17.95 -22.91
CA LEU A 288 3.01 -18.99 -22.07
C LEU A 288 3.57 -20.36 -22.44
N TYR A 289 4.07 -21.05 -21.42
CA TYR A 289 4.71 -22.35 -21.55
C TYR A 289 4.11 -23.36 -20.59
N ARG A 290 4.14 -24.61 -21.02
CA ARG A 290 3.98 -25.78 -20.16
C ARG A 290 5.32 -26.46 -20.00
N PHE A 291 5.63 -26.85 -18.77
CA PHE A 291 6.85 -27.54 -18.39
C PHE A 291 6.54 -29.02 -18.20
N SER A 292 7.17 -29.87 -19.02
CA SER A 292 7.02 -31.32 -18.98
C SER A 292 8.38 -31.99 -18.81
N PRO A 293 8.53 -33.02 -17.97
CA PRO A 293 9.73 -33.85 -17.94
C PRO A 293 10.06 -34.40 -19.34
N ALA A 294 11.30 -34.23 -19.83
CA ALA A 294 11.68 -34.78 -21.14
C ALA A 294 11.57 -36.32 -21.20
N ALA A 295 11.75 -36.99 -20.05
CA ALA A 295 11.56 -38.43 -19.93
C ALA A 295 10.08 -38.87 -19.98
N ASN A 296 9.12 -37.95 -19.80
CA ASN A 296 7.70 -38.26 -19.83
C ASN A 296 6.84 -37.02 -20.17
N ALA A 297 6.55 -36.83 -21.45
CA ALA A 297 5.77 -35.71 -21.97
C ALA A 297 4.26 -35.77 -21.63
N GLU A 298 3.76 -36.90 -21.12
CA GLU A 298 2.37 -37.04 -20.66
C GLU A 298 2.13 -36.36 -19.29
N LEU A 299 3.20 -35.89 -18.64
CA LEU A 299 3.13 -35.14 -17.40
C LEU A 299 3.48 -33.67 -17.62
N ALA A 300 2.92 -32.81 -16.77
CA ALA A 300 3.22 -31.39 -16.74
C ALA A 300 3.21 -30.84 -15.32
N VAL A 301 3.97 -29.78 -15.08
CA VAL A 301 3.91 -29.02 -13.84
C VAL A 301 2.55 -28.37 -13.71
N GLY A 302 1.85 -28.65 -12.61
CA GLY A 302 0.56 -28.06 -12.27
C GLY A 302 0.58 -27.39 -10.90
N VAL A 303 -0.18 -26.30 -10.78
CA VAL A 303 -0.35 -25.53 -9.55
C VAL A 303 -1.39 -26.18 -8.63
N THR A 304 -1.04 -26.39 -7.35
CA THR A 304 -1.94 -26.86 -6.29
C THR A 304 -1.79 -25.98 -5.06
N GLY A 305 -2.69 -25.01 -4.87
CA GLY A 305 -2.49 -23.94 -3.89
C GLY A 305 -1.27 -23.10 -4.27
N THR A 306 -0.29 -22.97 -3.37
CA THR A 306 1.04 -22.39 -3.67
C THR A 306 2.09 -23.43 -4.04
N GLY A 307 1.76 -24.72 -3.98
CA GLY A 307 2.66 -25.82 -4.33
C GLY A 307 2.60 -26.20 -5.80
N LEU A 308 3.61 -26.94 -6.25
CA LEU A 308 3.73 -27.42 -7.63
C LEU A 308 3.90 -28.93 -7.64
N THR A 309 3.12 -29.60 -8.48
CA THR A 309 3.11 -31.06 -8.60
C THR A 309 3.08 -31.48 -10.06
N LEU A 310 3.72 -32.60 -10.40
CA LEU A 310 3.62 -33.20 -11.72
C LEU A 310 2.32 -33.99 -11.88
N ASN A 311 1.44 -33.54 -12.77
CA ASN A 311 0.15 -34.16 -13.04
C ASN A 311 0.04 -34.55 -14.51
N THR A 312 -0.99 -35.33 -14.87
CA THR A 312 -1.28 -35.61 -16.28
C THR A 312 -1.46 -34.31 -17.05
N ALA A 313 -0.76 -34.18 -18.17
CA ALA A 313 -0.78 -32.99 -19.00
C ALA A 313 -2.20 -32.74 -19.55
N ASP A 314 -2.74 -31.55 -19.31
CA ASP A 314 -4.07 -31.13 -19.77
C ASP A 314 -4.04 -29.71 -20.33
N SER A 315 -5.16 -29.18 -20.83
CA SER A 315 -5.20 -27.82 -21.39
C SER A 315 -5.50 -26.73 -20.35
N SER A 316 -5.49 -27.03 -19.05
CA SER A 316 -5.86 -26.07 -18.00
C SER A 316 -4.83 -24.95 -17.85
N ASP A 317 -5.31 -23.80 -17.38
CA ASP A 317 -4.45 -22.66 -17.04
C ASP A 317 -3.56 -22.97 -15.81
N ALA A 318 -3.95 -23.91 -14.95
CA ALA A 318 -3.15 -24.35 -13.81
C ALA A 318 -1.83 -25.05 -14.21
N GLN A 319 -1.64 -25.42 -15.48
CA GLN A 319 -0.41 -26.00 -16.03
C GLN A 319 0.35 -25.06 -16.98
N ARG A 320 0.00 -23.78 -16.99
CA ARG A 320 0.62 -22.77 -17.86
C ARG A 320 1.34 -21.73 -17.03
N PHE A 321 2.52 -21.35 -17.50
CA PHE A 321 3.37 -20.37 -16.85
C PHE A 321 3.86 -19.35 -17.86
N ARG A 322 3.87 -18.08 -17.47
CA ARG A 322 4.44 -16.99 -18.27
C ARG A 322 5.94 -16.92 -18.02
N LEU A 323 6.71 -16.86 -19.09
CA LEU A 323 8.13 -16.57 -19.05
C LEU A 323 8.36 -15.11 -19.43
N THR A 324 9.10 -14.40 -18.57
CA THR A 324 9.61 -13.06 -18.82
C THR A 324 11.12 -13.10 -18.77
N TYR A 325 11.77 -12.69 -19.86
CA TYR A 325 13.22 -12.73 -20.02
C TYR A 325 13.87 -11.40 -19.58
N TYR A 326 15.06 -11.52 -19.01
CA TYR A 326 15.89 -10.42 -18.57
C TYR A 326 17.23 -10.49 -19.31
N ALA A 327 17.77 -9.34 -19.71
CA ALA A 327 19.01 -9.25 -20.48
C ALA A 327 20.24 -9.84 -19.75
N SER A 328 20.14 -10.06 -18.43
CA SER A 328 21.13 -10.83 -17.67
C SER A 328 21.14 -12.34 -17.97
N GLY A 329 20.27 -12.83 -18.84
CA GLY A 329 20.18 -14.24 -19.24
C GLY A 329 19.27 -15.08 -18.34
N TYR A 330 18.46 -14.45 -17.50
CA TYR A 330 17.55 -15.12 -16.57
C TYR A 330 16.09 -14.84 -16.92
N TYR A 331 15.21 -15.70 -16.39
CA TYR A 331 13.77 -15.60 -16.52
C TYR A 331 13.13 -15.45 -15.16
N ILE A 332 12.03 -14.71 -15.12
CA ILE A 332 10.98 -14.92 -14.13
C ILE A 332 9.92 -15.84 -14.74
N ILE A 333 9.37 -16.74 -13.92
CA ILE A 333 8.34 -17.70 -14.30
C ILE A 333 7.13 -17.45 -13.43
N GLU A 334 6.01 -17.04 -14.03
CA GLU A 334 4.78 -16.64 -13.34
C GLU A 334 3.65 -17.63 -13.61
N SER A 335 2.82 -17.89 -12.60
CA SER A 335 1.57 -18.61 -12.81
C SER A 335 0.61 -17.75 -13.64
N VAL A 336 -0.22 -18.36 -14.49
CA VAL A 336 -1.29 -17.61 -15.17
C VAL A 336 -2.58 -17.53 -14.36
N THR A 337 -2.67 -18.32 -13.28
CA THR A 337 -3.86 -18.40 -12.41
C THR A 337 -3.76 -17.46 -11.20
N SER A 338 -2.62 -16.78 -11.04
CA SER A 338 -2.29 -15.88 -9.94
C SER A 338 -1.10 -15.01 -10.33
N ASP A 339 -0.89 -13.85 -9.72
CA ASP A 339 0.29 -13.00 -9.96
C ASP A 339 1.58 -13.49 -9.25
N LEU A 340 1.58 -14.75 -8.78
CA LEU A 340 2.69 -15.36 -8.05
C LEU A 340 3.78 -15.94 -8.97
N ARG A 341 5.01 -15.92 -8.47
CA ARG A 341 6.22 -16.36 -9.16
C ARG A 341 6.79 -17.67 -8.62
N LEU A 342 7.32 -18.47 -9.53
CA LEU A 342 8.10 -19.65 -9.22
C LEU A 342 9.31 -19.25 -8.36
N THR A 343 9.35 -19.78 -7.14
CA THR A 343 10.31 -19.38 -6.11
C THR A 343 10.99 -20.61 -5.52
N ALA A 344 12.32 -20.66 -5.59
CA ALA A 344 13.09 -21.68 -4.91
C ALA A 344 13.21 -21.36 -3.41
N GLN A 345 12.97 -22.35 -2.56
CA GLN A 345 13.13 -22.23 -1.12
C GLN A 345 14.48 -22.80 -0.69
N ALA A 346 15.01 -22.31 0.43
CA ALA A 346 16.29 -22.77 0.98
C ALA A 346 16.31 -24.26 1.37
N ASP A 347 15.14 -24.87 1.60
CA ASP A 347 14.98 -26.29 1.92
C ASP A 347 14.92 -27.19 0.66
N GLY A 348 15.05 -26.60 -0.53
CA GLY A 348 15.00 -27.28 -1.81
C GLY A 348 13.58 -27.42 -2.39
N SER A 349 12.53 -27.04 -1.66
CA SER A 349 11.17 -27.00 -2.21
C SER A 349 11.00 -25.84 -3.22
N VAL A 350 10.00 -25.96 -4.09
CA VAL A 350 9.64 -24.91 -5.06
C VAL A 350 8.17 -24.57 -4.90
N THR A 351 7.89 -23.28 -4.71
CA THR A 351 6.53 -22.77 -4.47
C THR A 351 6.24 -21.58 -5.39
N LEU A 352 4.99 -21.15 -5.40
CA LEU A 352 4.57 -19.86 -5.91
C LEU A 352 4.54 -18.85 -4.75
N ALA A 353 5.17 -17.68 -4.93
CA ALA A 353 5.21 -16.60 -3.95
C ALA A 353 5.05 -15.23 -4.61
N GLU A 354 4.71 -14.22 -3.82
CA GLU A 354 4.54 -12.84 -4.29
C GLU A 354 5.82 -12.32 -4.98
N PRO A 355 5.71 -11.41 -5.95
CA PRO A 355 6.86 -10.76 -6.57
C PRO A 355 7.82 -10.11 -5.56
N THR A 356 9.12 -10.40 -5.70
CA THR A 356 10.17 -9.81 -4.89
C THR A 356 11.40 -9.44 -5.72
N VAL A 357 12.35 -8.75 -5.10
CA VAL A 357 13.67 -8.47 -5.69
C VAL A 357 14.66 -9.67 -5.59
N SER A 358 14.24 -10.78 -5.00
CA SER A 358 15.14 -11.87 -4.64
C SER A 358 15.60 -12.71 -5.84
N ASN A 359 16.86 -13.18 -5.77
CA ASN A 359 17.44 -14.05 -6.79
C ASN A 359 16.81 -15.45 -6.82
N ASN A 360 16.09 -15.86 -5.78
CA ASN A 360 15.40 -17.14 -5.78
C ASN A 360 14.18 -17.22 -6.71
N GLN A 361 13.77 -16.08 -7.30
CA GLN A 361 12.73 -16.01 -8.33
C GLN A 361 13.29 -15.93 -9.75
N PHE A 362 14.62 -15.84 -9.91
CA PHE A 362 15.29 -15.87 -11.21
C PHE A 362 15.72 -17.28 -11.59
N TRP A 363 15.44 -17.66 -12.83
CA TRP A 363 15.69 -18.98 -13.37
C TRP A 363 16.42 -18.88 -14.71
N LYS A 364 17.57 -19.54 -14.83
CA LYS A 364 18.30 -19.66 -16.08
C LYS A 364 17.81 -20.88 -16.85
N LEU A 365 17.56 -20.70 -18.14
CA LEU A 365 17.30 -21.81 -19.06
C LEU A 365 18.58 -22.13 -19.83
N GLU A 366 19.00 -23.39 -19.83
CA GLU A 366 20.14 -23.84 -20.63
C GLU A 366 19.70 -24.94 -21.59
N ASN A 367 20.02 -24.77 -22.87
CA ASN A 367 19.72 -25.78 -23.90
C ASN A 367 20.46 -27.09 -23.61
N MET A 368 19.73 -28.19 -23.64
CA MET A 368 20.24 -29.55 -23.61
C MET A 368 19.80 -30.32 -24.86
N GLU A 369 20.37 -31.49 -25.12
CA GLU A 369 20.13 -32.27 -26.36
C GLU A 369 18.64 -32.56 -26.67
N SER A 370 17.77 -32.61 -25.66
CA SER A 370 16.33 -32.91 -25.84
C SER A 370 15.35 -31.98 -25.09
N GLY A 371 15.81 -30.81 -24.63
CA GLY A 371 15.00 -29.85 -23.89
C GLY A 371 15.84 -28.77 -23.19
N PHE A 372 15.35 -28.24 -22.08
CA PHE A 372 16.04 -27.23 -21.27
C PHE A 372 16.33 -27.76 -19.87
N SER A 373 17.47 -27.39 -19.28
CA SER A 373 17.59 -27.36 -17.83
C SER A 373 17.07 -26.02 -17.29
N VAL A 374 16.51 -26.04 -16.08
CA VAL A 374 15.97 -24.84 -15.42
C VAL A 374 16.71 -24.66 -14.10
N CYS A 375 17.62 -23.71 -14.01
CA CYS A 375 18.52 -23.52 -12.86
C CYS A 375 18.17 -22.24 -12.09
N ASN A 376 18.04 -22.32 -10.78
CA ASN A 376 17.74 -21.16 -9.95
C ASN A 376 19.00 -20.30 -9.71
N ARG A 377 18.87 -18.96 -9.83
CA ARG A 377 19.99 -18.03 -9.71
C ARG A 377 20.58 -17.96 -8.31
N GLU A 378 19.75 -18.01 -7.25
CA GLU A 378 20.23 -17.91 -5.88
C GLU A 378 20.89 -19.21 -5.40
N THR A 379 20.21 -20.34 -5.61
CA THR A 379 20.66 -21.63 -5.06
C THR A 379 21.65 -22.35 -5.97
N GLY A 380 21.68 -22.05 -7.27
CA GLY A 380 22.44 -22.79 -8.27
C GLY A 380 21.94 -24.22 -8.51
N LEU A 381 20.74 -24.55 -8.00
CA LEU A 381 20.12 -25.87 -8.12
C LEU A 381 19.09 -25.90 -9.26
N TYR A 382 18.89 -27.09 -9.82
CA TYR A 382 18.03 -27.33 -10.98
C TYR A 382 16.65 -27.80 -10.58
N LEU A 383 15.62 -27.34 -11.30
CA LEU A 383 14.25 -27.82 -11.16
C LEU A 383 14.16 -29.32 -11.44
N THR A 384 13.48 -30.07 -10.57
CA THR A 384 13.38 -31.54 -10.60
C THR A 384 11.96 -32.03 -10.22
N GLY A 385 11.56 -33.17 -10.80
CA GLY A 385 10.35 -33.92 -10.47
C GLY A 385 10.22 -35.14 -11.40
N ALA A 386 10.16 -36.36 -10.85
CA ALA A 386 10.37 -37.57 -11.67
C ALA A 386 9.12 -38.45 -11.91
N SER A 387 8.00 -38.20 -11.23
CA SER A 387 6.82 -39.08 -11.31
C SER A 387 5.50 -38.35 -11.07
N ALA A 388 4.40 -38.95 -11.54
CA ALA A 388 3.06 -38.39 -11.35
C ALA A 388 2.73 -38.27 -9.85
N GLY A 389 2.16 -37.13 -9.45
CA GLY A 389 1.89 -36.75 -8.08
C GLY A 389 3.11 -36.28 -7.28
N ALA A 390 4.32 -36.32 -7.83
CA ALA A 390 5.51 -35.82 -7.15
C ALA A 390 5.50 -34.29 -7.11
N SER A 391 5.91 -33.72 -5.97
CA SER A 391 6.18 -32.29 -5.85
C SER A 391 7.36 -31.89 -6.72
N VAL A 392 7.27 -30.71 -7.31
CA VAL A 392 8.40 -30.08 -8.01
C VAL A 392 9.33 -29.46 -6.96
N ALA A 393 10.63 -29.71 -7.12
CA ALA A 393 11.67 -29.30 -6.18
C ALA A 393 12.92 -28.79 -6.94
N THR A 394 13.98 -28.46 -6.21
CA THR A 394 15.32 -28.22 -6.77
C THR A 394 16.31 -29.30 -6.34
N GLY A 395 17.32 -29.57 -7.17
CA GLY A 395 18.36 -30.58 -6.92
C GLY A 395 19.67 -30.29 -7.66
N ALA A 396 20.74 -30.98 -7.28
CA ALA A 396 22.07 -30.74 -7.85
C ALA A 396 22.23 -31.26 -9.30
N GLU A 397 21.42 -32.24 -9.69
CA GLU A 397 21.49 -32.83 -11.03
C GLU A 397 20.52 -32.13 -11.98
N ALA A 398 21.03 -31.72 -13.14
CA ALA A 398 20.23 -31.08 -14.18
C ALA A 398 19.24 -32.07 -14.79
N MET A 399 17.96 -31.85 -14.54
CA MET A 399 16.87 -32.54 -15.22
C MET A 399 16.48 -31.80 -16.49
N GLN A 400 16.13 -32.56 -17.54
CA GLN A 400 15.66 -32.00 -18.81
C GLN A 400 14.14 -31.79 -18.80
N TRP A 401 13.74 -30.59 -19.17
CA TRP A 401 12.36 -30.13 -19.29
C TRP A 401 12.05 -29.80 -20.76
N GLN A 402 11.01 -30.43 -21.29
CA GLN A 402 10.36 -30.00 -22.51
C GLN A 402 9.48 -28.80 -22.19
N MET A 403 9.72 -27.71 -22.90
CA MET A 403 8.95 -26.48 -22.79
C MET A 403 8.10 -26.34 -24.04
N SER A 404 6.83 -26.73 -23.93
CA SER A 404 5.87 -26.56 -25.02
C SER A 404 5.19 -25.20 -24.86
N LYS A 405 5.33 -24.33 -25.86
CA LYS A 405 4.57 -23.07 -25.89
C LYS A 405 3.09 -23.43 -25.90
N SER A 406 2.38 -23.08 -24.83
CA SER A 406 1.02 -23.54 -24.60
C SER A 406 0.05 -22.69 -25.40
N GLY A 407 -0.51 -23.27 -26.46
CA GLY A 407 -1.62 -22.69 -27.20
C GLY A 407 -1.20 -21.53 -28.11
N SER A 408 -1.19 -21.83 -29.41
CA SER A 408 -0.96 -20.94 -30.55
C SER A 408 0.52 -20.65 -30.88
N ALA A 409 0.83 -20.67 -32.18
CA ALA A 409 2.11 -20.24 -32.75
C ALA A 409 2.49 -18.78 -32.42
N TRP A 410 1.62 -18.07 -31.69
CA TRP A 410 1.56 -16.63 -31.64
C TRP A 410 2.03 -16.07 -30.28
N SER A 411 2.56 -14.85 -30.28
CA SER A 411 2.70 -14.02 -29.08
C SER A 411 2.40 -12.57 -29.42
N LEU A 412 2.06 -11.78 -28.41
CA LEU A 412 1.83 -10.35 -28.56
C LEU A 412 2.63 -9.61 -27.48
N ASP A 413 3.69 -8.92 -27.89
CA ASP A 413 4.67 -8.33 -26.98
C ASP A 413 4.52 -6.81 -26.93
N GLY A 414 4.72 -6.19 -25.76
CA GLY A 414 4.74 -4.72 -25.62
C GLY A 414 3.42 -4.04 -26.03
N ALA A 415 2.30 -4.73 -25.85
CA ALA A 415 1.02 -4.25 -26.36
C ALA A 415 0.43 -3.12 -25.54
N SER A 416 -0.11 -2.13 -26.23
CA SER A 416 -0.93 -1.08 -25.65
C SER A 416 -2.23 -1.04 -26.42
N TYR A 417 -3.33 -1.33 -25.73
CA TYR A 417 -4.70 -1.21 -26.24
C TYR A 417 -5.61 -0.94 -25.04
N PRO A 418 -6.81 -0.36 -25.24
CA PRO A 418 -7.73 -0.09 -24.15
C PRO A 418 -8.19 -1.39 -23.49
N THR A 419 -8.23 -1.37 -22.16
CA THR A 419 -8.74 -2.43 -21.28
C THR A 419 -9.83 -1.87 -20.36
N TYR A 420 -10.42 -2.69 -19.49
CA TYR A 420 -11.40 -2.23 -18.50
C TYR A 420 -10.84 -1.14 -17.57
N ALA A 421 -9.51 -1.13 -17.36
CA ALA A 421 -8.83 -0.11 -16.58
C ALA A 421 -8.67 1.22 -17.33
N ASN A 422 -8.94 1.24 -18.64
CA ASN A 422 -8.81 2.41 -19.47
C ASN A 422 -10.17 3.05 -19.72
N LEU A 423 -10.31 4.27 -19.24
CA LEU A 423 -11.45 5.11 -19.51
C LEU A 423 -11.11 6.12 -20.61
N LEU A 424 -11.93 6.09 -21.65
CA LEU A 424 -11.86 6.99 -22.80
C LEU A 424 -12.98 8.05 -22.71
N HIS A 425 -12.77 9.25 -23.26
CA HIS A 425 -13.78 10.33 -23.34
C HIS A 425 -14.35 10.52 -24.77
N GLU A 426 -15.67 10.54 -24.92
CA GLU A 426 -16.37 10.79 -26.18
C GLU A 426 -15.82 12.05 -26.86
N GLY A 427 -15.49 11.95 -28.14
CA GLY A 427 -14.96 13.06 -28.93
C GLY A 427 -13.54 13.52 -28.58
N ASN A 428 -12.96 13.00 -27.49
CA ASN A 428 -11.67 13.43 -26.93
C ASN A 428 -10.76 12.23 -26.56
N SER A 429 -11.01 11.06 -27.15
CA SER A 429 -10.25 9.84 -26.88
C SER A 429 -9.19 9.58 -27.93
N SER A 430 -7.93 9.49 -27.53
CA SER A 430 -6.94 8.79 -28.33
C SER A 430 -6.29 7.73 -27.45
N PHE A 431 -6.33 6.48 -27.90
CA PHE A 431 -5.60 5.41 -27.24
C PHE A 431 -4.53 4.88 -28.20
N PRO A 432 -3.26 4.78 -27.76
CA PRO A 432 -2.21 4.22 -28.59
C PRO A 432 -2.45 2.73 -28.79
N PHE A 433 -2.66 2.30 -30.04
CA PHE A 433 -2.71 0.90 -30.39
C PHE A 433 -1.30 0.42 -30.78
N ARG A 434 -0.63 -0.29 -29.87
CA ARG A 434 0.77 -0.72 -29.98
C ARG A 434 0.91 -2.20 -29.65
N GLY A 435 2.07 -2.74 -29.96
CA GLY A 435 2.46 -4.13 -29.70
C GLY A 435 3.07 -4.76 -30.94
N THR A 436 3.90 -5.76 -30.73
CA THR A 436 4.45 -6.59 -31.80
C THR A 436 3.80 -7.95 -31.71
N LEU A 437 2.96 -8.26 -32.70
CA LEU A 437 2.42 -9.60 -32.86
C LEU A 437 3.48 -10.47 -33.52
N ARG A 438 3.76 -11.65 -32.98
CA ARG A 438 4.69 -12.62 -33.53
C ARG A 438 4.00 -13.94 -33.80
N CYS A 439 4.52 -14.67 -34.76
CA CYS A 439 4.12 -16.03 -35.09
C CYS A 439 5.38 -16.85 -35.41
N THR A 440 5.38 -18.14 -35.08
CA THR A 440 6.47 -19.05 -35.50
C THR A 440 6.49 -19.30 -37.01
N HIS A 441 5.46 -18.86 -37.74
CA HIS A 441 5.32 -18.94 -39.19
C HIS A 441 4.99 -17.55 -39.78
N ASN A 442 4.95 -17.45 -41.11
CA ASN A 442 4.58 -16.20 -41.76
C ASN A 442 3.13 -15.82 -41.43
N ILE A 443 2.96 -14.57 -41.00
CA ILE A 443 1.66 -13.95 -40.74
C ILE A 443 1.04 -13.57 -42.09
N ASP A 444 -0.19 -14.03 -42.33
CA ASP A 444 -0.93 -13.70 -43.56
C ASP A 444 -1.72 -12.41 -43.39
N THR A 445 -2.45 -12.29 -42.27
CA THR A 445 -3.32 -11.16 -41.99
C THR A 445 -3.26 -10.76 -40.52
N VAL A 446 -3.46 -9.47 -40.27
CA VAL A 446 -3.74 -8.90 -38.94
C VAL A 446 -4.94 -7.97 -39.07
N THR A 447 -5.93 -8.15 -38.22
CA THR A 447 -7.14 -7.32 -38.14
C THR A 447 -7.33 -6.82 -36.72
N ALA A 448 -7.55 -5.52 -36.56
CA ALA A 448 -7.91 -4.90 -35.29
C ALA A 448 -9.25 -4.18 -35.45
N SER A 449 -10.21 -4.51 -34.60
CA SER A 449 -11.59 -4.01 -34.64
C SER A 449 -11.96 -3.39 -33.31
N ILE A 450 -12.84 -2.39 -33.33
CA ILE A 450 -13.55 -1.92 -32.14
C ILE A 450 -14.99 -2.35 -32.28
N LEU A 451 -15.46 -3.20 -31.37
CA LEU A 451 -16.83 -3.71 -31.36
C LEU A 451 -17.66 -3.01 -30.29
N THR A 452 -18.94 -2.77 -30.57
CA THR A 452 -19.95 -2.39 -29.57
C THR A 452 -20.31 -3.60 -28.69
N ALA A 453 -21.06 -3.38 -27.61
CA ALA A 453 -21.61 -4.45 -26.78
C ALA A 453 -22.45 -5.49 -27.57
N SER A 454 -23.06 -5.09 -28.70
CA SER A 454 -23.80 -6.00 -29.60
C SER A 454 -22.92 -6.72 -30.63
N GLY A 455 -21.59 -6.56 -30.57
CA GLY A 455 -20.63 -7.23 -31.47
C GLY A 455 -20.50 -6.60 -32.86
N THR A 456 -21.05 -5.40 -33.09
CA THR A 456 -20.93 -4.68 -34.37
C THR A 456 -19.72 -3.75 -34.37
N ASN A 457 -19.07 -3.56 -35.52
CA ASN A 457 -17.93 -2.64 -35.64
C ASN A 457 -18.36 -1.18 -35.38
N ALA A 458 -17.79 -0.58 -34.33
CA ALA A 458 -17.98 0.82 -33.95
C ALA A 458 -17.16 1.79 -34.85
N THR A 459 -16.01 1.33 -35.34
CA THR A 459 -15.16 2.04 -36.31
C THR A 459 -14.76 1.09 -37.43
N THR A 460 -14.23 1.63 -38.54
CA THR A 460 -13.67 0.79 -39.60
C THR A 460 -12.48 -0.01 -39.06
N PRO A 461 -12.48 -1.35 -39.13
CA PRO A 461 -11.35 -2.15 -38.68
C PRO A 461 -10.05 -1.80 -39.40
N GLY A 462 -8.95 -1.76 -38.64
CA GLY A 462 -7.60 -1.75 -39.21
C GLY A 462 -7.25 -3.14 -39.71
N LYS A 463 -6.91 -3.28 -40.99
CA LYS A 463 -6.56 -4.58 -41.57
C LYS A 463 -5.26 -4.49 -42.38
N ALA A 464 -4.39 -5.46 -42.19
CA ALA A 464 -3.20 -5.71 -42.98
C ALA A 464 -3.23 -7.13 -43.55
N THR A 465 -2.76 -7.31 -44.78
CA THR A 465 -2.75 -8.57 -45.53
C THR A 465 -1.46 -8.71 -46.30
N GLY A 466 -1.03 -9.95 -46.57
CA GLY A 466 0.19 -10.22 -47.34
C GLY A 466 1.46 -9.79 -46.59
N ILE A 467 1.45 -9.89 -45.25
CA ILE A 467 2.54 -9.45 -44.38
C ILE A 467 3.79 -10.30 -44.64
N ASN A 468 3.62 -11.63 -44.83
CA ASN A 468 4.68 -12.58 -45.19
C ASN A 468 5.95 -12.43 -44.33
N ALA A 469 5.75 -12.23 -43.04
CA ALA A 469 6.79 -12.08 -42.04
C ALA A 469 6.32 -12.74 -40.74
N THR A 470 7.26 -13.18 -39.90
CA THR A 470 6.99 -13.81 -38.60
C THR A 470 6.63 -12.81 -37.50
N SER A 471 6.58 -11.51 -37.82
CA SER A 471 6.15 -10.46 -36.88
C SER A 471 5.42 -9.31 -37.57
N TYR A 472 4.59 -8.59 -36.81
CA TYR A 472 3.84 -7.43 -37.27
C TYR A 472 3.69 -6.40 -36.15
N ASN A 473 4.07 -5.14 -36.44
CA ASN A 473 3.92 -4.01 -35.52
C ASN A 473 2.51 -3.42 -35.61
N LEU A 474 1.74 -3.52 -34.53
CA LEU A 474 0.36 -3.00 -34.42
C LEU A 474 0.27 -1.47 -34.55
N ALA A 475 1.37 -0.73 -34.36
CA ALA A 475 1.39 0.72 -34.59
C ALA A 475 0.98 1.10 -36.03
N ASN A 476 1.19 0.20 -37.00
CA ASN A 476 0.76 0.37 -38.38
C ASN A 476 -0.78 0.42 -38.54
N LEU A 477 -1.53 -0.07 -37.55
CA LEU A 477 -2.99 -0.01 -37.50
C LEU A 477 -3.53 1.11 -36.60
N ASP A 478 -2.67 1.82 -35.87
CA ASP A 478 -3.06 2.84 -34.89
C ASP A 478 -3.98 3.92 -35.45
N GLY A 479 -3.59 4.48 -36.60
CA GLY A 479 -4.38 5.51 -37.28
C GLY A 479 -5.75 5.01 -37.78
N LYS A 480 -6.00 3.70 -37.78
CA LYS A 480 -7.27 3.10 -38.22
C LYS A 480 -8.25 2.86 -37.08
N MET A 481 -7.75 2.65 -35.85
CA MET A 481 -8.61 2.32 -34.70
C MET A 481 -9.57 3.46 -34.32
N ALA A 482 -9.20 4.71 -34.58
CA ALA A 482 -10.09 5.88 -34.51
C ALA A 482 -10.92 6.01 -33.21
N PHE A 483 -10.30 5.71 -32.05
CA PHE A 483 -10.93 5.79 -30.72
C PHE A 483 -11.65 7.13 -30.45
N SER A 484 -11.19 8.23 -31.05
CA SER A 484 -11.78 9.56 -30.90
C SER A 484 -13.17 9.71 -31.49
N LYS A 485 -13.57 8.79 -32.37
CA LYS A 485 -14.88 8.78 -33.01
C LYS A 485 -15.94 8.03 -32.21
N LEU A 486 -15.54 7.37 -31.11
CA LEU A 486 -16.44 6.60 -30.29
C LEU A 486 -17.35 7.53 -29.48
N LYS A 487 -18.60 7.09 -29.31
CA LYS A 487 -19.61 7.72 -28.46
C LYS A 487 -19.52 7.13 -27.06
N ALA A 488 -20.13 7.77 -26.08
CA ALA A 488 -20.23 7.19 -24.74
C ALA A 488 -20.87 5.80 -24.82
N GLY A 489 -20.26 4.82 -24.16
CA GLY A 489 -20.70 3.43 -24.20
C GLY A 489 -19.59 2.41 -23.95
N SER A 490 -19.98 1.14 -23.96
CA SER A 490 -19.10 0.00 -23.74
C SER A 490 -18.65 -0.61 -25.07
N TYR A 491 -17.36 -0.90 -25.17
CA TYR A 491 -16.72 -1.40 -26.37
C TYR A 491 -15.74 -2.53 -26.07
N LYS A 492 -15.29 -3.21 -27.12
CA LYS A 492 -14.24 -4.22 -27.09
C LYS A 492 -13.26 -3.96 -28.21
N VAL A 493 -11.97 -3.88 -27.92
CA VAL A 493 -10.93 -4.03 -28.93
C VAL A 493 -10.74 -5.51 -29.20
N VAL A 494 -10.77 -5.90 -30.46
CA VAL A 494 -10.50 -7.27 -30.89
C VAL A 494 -9.31 -7.26 -31.84
N ILE A 495 -8.30 -8.06 -31.56
CA ILE A 495 -7.13 -8.26 -32.42
C ILE A 495 -7.14 -9.70 -32.91
N GLN A 496 -7.10 -9.89 -34.21
CA GLN A 496 -7.08 -11.20 -34.86
C GLN A 496 -5.92 -11.27 -35.82
N ALA A 497 -5.30 -12.44 -35.93
CA ALA A 497 -4.32 -12.68 -36.99
C ALA A 497 -4.37 -14.12 -37.45
N THR A 498 -3.99 -14.33 -38.70
CA THR A 498 -4.03 -15.64 -39.34
C THR A 498 -2.68 -16.00 -39.93
N SER A 499 -2.39 -17.29 -39.96
CA SER A 499 -1.26 -17.86 -40.67
C SER A 499 -1.66 -19.21 -41.21
N SER A 500 -1.58 -19.36 -42.52
CA SER A 500 -1.91 -20.57 -43.27
C SER A 500 -1.00 -21.76 -42.92
N GLU A 501 0.15 -21.50 -42.30
CA GLU A 501 1.14 -22.50 -41.91
C GLU A 501 1.12 -22.82 -40.41
N ALA A 502 0.62 -21.92 -39.56
CA ALA A 502 0.65 -22.06 -38.10
C ALA A 502 -0.37 -23.06 -37.51
N GLY A 503 -1.37 -23.49 -38.30
CA GLY A 503 -2.45 -24.39 -37.86
C GLY A 503 -3.40 -23.80 -36.80
N THR A 504 -3.16 -22.56 -36.35
CA THR A 504 -3.95 -21.82 -35.36
C THR A 504 -3.94 -20.33 -35.68
N ASP A 505 -5.04 -19.63 -35.40
CA ASP A 505 -5.15 -18.17 -35.55
C ASP A 505 -4.97 -17.47 -34.19
N PHE A 506 -4.44 -16.25 -34.20
CA PHE A 506 -4.40 -15.39 -33.03
C PHE A 506 -5.74 -14.69 -32.82
N TYR A 507 -6.20 -14.63 -31.57
CA TYR A 507 -7.39 -13.90 -31.17
C TYR A 507 -7.19 -13.29 -29.78
N LEU A 508 -7.41 -11.99 -29.66
CA LEU A 508 -7.42 -11.25 -28.40
C LEU A 508 -8.65 -10.35 -28.37
N GLU A 509 -9.35 -10.35 -27.24
CA GLU A 509 -10.44 -9.45 -26.96
C GLU A 509 -10.15 -8.69 -25.66
N SER A 510 -10.29 -7.36 -25.70
CA SER A 510 -10.10 -6.49 -24.56
C SER A 510 -11.23 -5.47 -24.47
N PRO A 511 -12.11 -5.57 -23.47
CA PRO A 511 -13.21 -4.63 -23.24
C PRO A 511 -12.72 -3.30 -22.65
N PHE A 512 -13.43 -2.19 -22.92
CA PHE A 512 -13.15 -0.84 -22.39
C PHE A 512 -14.39 0.07 -22.45
N PHE A 513 -14.31 1.26 -21.85
CA PHE A 513 -15.42 2.21 -21.79
C PHE A 513 -15.08 3.59 -22.35
N VAL A 514 -16.07 4.25 -22.96
CA VAL A 514 -16.03 5.64 -23.39
C VAL A 514 -17.09 6.44 -22.61
N THR A 515 -16.72 7.60 -22.05
CA THR A 515 -17.53 8.48 -21.21
C THR A 515 -17.80 9.82 -21.87
N ASP A 516 -18.96 10.46 -21.65
CA ASP A 516 -19.16 11.88 -21.96
C ASP A 516 -18.75 12.81 -20.78
N GLY A 517 -18.28 12.24 -19.66
CA GLY A 517 -17.72 12.96 -18.52
C GLY A 517 -18.63 13.07 -17.29
N THR A 518 -19.81 12.45 -17.25
CA THR A 518 -20.66 12.44 -16.05
C THR A 518 -21.41 11.13 -15.88
N TYR A 519 -21.26 10.46 -14.73
CA TYR A 519 -22.11 9.33 -14.35
C TYR A 519 -22.90 9.62 -13.08
N ILE A 520 -24.17 9.24 -13.11
CA ILE A 520 -25.06 9.28 -11.96
C ILE A 520 -25.09 7.89 -11.34
N LEU A 521 -24.59 7.77 -10.12
CA LEU A 521 -24.87 6.65 -9.22
C LEU A 521 -26.16 6.96 -8.47
N THR A 522 -27.22 6.22 -8.77
CA THR A 522 -28.51 6.31 -8.09
C THR A 522 -28.56 5.31 -6.94
N PHE A 523 -29.01 5.77 -5.78
CA PHE A 523 -29.25 4.95 -4.60
C PHE A 523 -30.75 4.66 -4.49
N ASP A 524 -31.16 3.42 -4.80
CA ASP A 524 -32.53 2.97 -4.63
C ASP A 524 -32.69 2.29 -3.26
N PRO A 525 -33.41 2.90 -2.30
CA PRO A 525 -33.59 2.33 -0.96
C PRO A 525 -34.58 1.15 -0.94
N CYS A 526 -35.10 0.66 -2.07
CA CYS A 526 -35.99 -0.49 -2.20
C CYS A 526 -37.18 -0.46 -1.21
N GLY A 527 -37.90 0.67 -1.25
CA GLY A 527 -39.07 0.94 -0.39
C GLY A 527 -38.73 1.53 0.99
N GLY A 528 -37.45 1.77 1.30
CA GLY A 528 -37.02 2.59 2.44
C GLY A 528 -36.83 4.07 2.07
N THR A 529 -36.12 4.81 2.93
CA THR A 529 -35.71 6.20 2.72
C THR A 529 -34.18 6.33 2.78
N VAL A 530 -33.61 7.25 2.01
CA VAL A 530 -32.16 7.52 2.00
C VAL A 530 -31.90 9.02 1.82
N SER A 531 -30.92 9.56 2.55
CA SER A 531 -30.62 11.00 2.54
C SER A 531 -29.99 11.49 1.23
N GLU A 532 -29.27 10.60 0.54
CA GLU A 532 -28.64 10.86 -0.75
C GLU A 532 -29.18 9.86 -1.76
N THR A 533 -30.00 10.33 -2.71
CA THR A 533 -30.64 9.48 -3.72
C THR A 533 -29.81 9.35 -5.00
N ALA A 534 -28.85 10.24 -5.22
CA ALA A 534 -27.99 10.24 -6.39
C ALA A 534 -26.66 10.95 -6.13
N ARG A 535 -25.60 10.45 -6.78
CA ARG A 535 -24.24 11.00 -6.72
C ARG A 535 -23.66 11.12 -8.12
N ASN A 536 -23.08 12.28 -8.41
CA ASN A 536 -22.26 12.43 -9.61
C ASN A 536 -20.86 11.86 -9.33
N LEU A 537 -20.42 10.94 -10.18
CA LEU A 537 -19.10 10.36 -10.13
C LEU A 537 -18.33 10.72 -11.38
N ALA A 538 -17.05 11.05 -11.18
CA ALA A 538 -16.09 10.98 -12.26
C ALA A 538 -15.84 9.52 -12.60
N ALA A 539 -15.59 9.28 -13.86
CA ALA A 539 -15.31 7.98 -14.39
C ALA A 539 -13.99 7.40 -13.85
N GLY A 540 -14.00 6.17 -13.35
CA GLY A 540 -12.85 5.59 -12.62
C GLY A 540 -12.73 6.05 -11.16
N GLN A 541 -13.61 6.93 -10.69
CA GLN A 541 -13.70 7.29 -9.27
C GLN A 541 -14.33 6.14 -8.49
N ALA A 542 -13.77 5.87 -7.30
CA ALA A 542 -14.43 5.02 -6.32
C ALA A 542 -15.73 5.68 -5.85
N PHE A 543 -16.74 4.87 -5.51
CA PHE A 543 -18.03 5.40 -5.04
C PHE A 543 -17.86 6.34 -3.85
N GLY A 544 -16.89 6.09 -2.95
CA GLY A 544 -16.72 6.86 -1.72
C GLY A 544 -17.72 6.45 -0.65
N ALA A 545 -17.81 7.21 0.45
CA ALA A 545 -18.70 6.87 1.57
C ALA A 545 -20.14 6.67 1.10
N LEU A 546 -20.72 5.48 1.29
CA LEU A 546 -22.09 5.19 0.83
C LEU A 546 -23.11 5.65 1.88
N PRO A 547 -24.28 6.21 1.48
CA PRO A 547 -25.32 6.58 2.42
C PRO A 547 -25.90 5.33 3.09
N THR A 548 -26.39 5.46 4.32
CA THR A 548 -27.10 4.40 5.03
C THR A 548 -28.60 4.63 4.88
N PRO A 549 -29.34 3.76 4.18
CA PRO A 549 -30.78 3.89 4.05
C PRO A 549 -31.49 3.31 5.28
N GLU A 550 -32.72 3.78 5.52
CA GLU A 550 -33.57 3.34 6.62
C GLU A 550 -34.85 2.68 6.06
N LYS A 551 -35.25 1.56 6.66
CA LYS A 551 -36.50 0.87 6.32
C LYS A 551 -37.13 0.30 7.59
N GLU A 552 -38.35 0.73 7.89
CA GLU A 552 -39.06 0.33 9.12
C GLU A 552 -39.18 -1.19 9.23
N GLY A 553 -38.73 -1.76 10.36
CA GLY A 553 -38.74 -3.20 10.62
C GLY A 553 -37.61 -4.02 9.97
N TYR A 554 -36.60 -3.36 9.41
CA TYR A 554 -35.52 -4.00 8.67
C TYR A 554 -34.14 -3.40 9.02
N LEU A 555 -33.10 -4.24 8.98
CA LEU A 555 -31.70 -3.84 9.12
C LEU A 555 -31.04 -3.79 7.74
N PHE A 556 -30.36 -2.68 7.44
CA PHE A 556 -29.61 -2.51 6.20
C PHE A 556 -28.36 -3.41 6.20
N THR A 557 -28.22 -4.25 5.16
CA THR A 557 -27.09 -5.19 5.04
C THR A 557 -26.04 -4.76 4.01
N GLY A 558 -26.41 -3.88 3.08
CA GLY A 558 -25.46 -3.35 2.10
C GLY A 558 -26.13 -2.86 0.82
N TRP A 559 -25.32 -2.26 -0.04
CA TRP A 559 -25.71 -1.86 -1.39
C TRP A 559 -25.30 -2.94 -2.39
N PHE A 560 -26.18 -3.23 -3.35
CA PHE A 560 -25.97 -4.31 -4.33
C PHE A 560 -26.27 -3.84 -5.76
N THR A 561 -25.73 -4.55 -6.75
CA THR A 561 -25.92 -4.24 -8.18
C THR A 561 -27.31 -4.59 -8.72
N ALA A 562 -28.15 -5.30 -7.96
CA ALA A 562 -29.53 -5.65 -8.31
C ALA A 562 -30.46 -5.60 -7.09
N ALA A 563 -31.78 -5.40 -7.31
CA ALA A 563 -32.78 -5.34 -6.24
C ALA A 563 -32.96 -6.67 -5.50
N GLU A 564 -32.77 -7.80 -6.18
CA GLU A 564 -32.68 -9.13 -5.60
C GLU A 564 -31.40 -9.81 -6.12
N GLY A 565 -30.59 -10.38 -5.23
CA GLY A 565 -29.26 -10.90 -5.55
C GLY A 565 -28.25 -9.81 -5.97
N GLY A 566 -27.34 -10.14 -6.88
CA GLY A 566 -26.27 -9.24 -7.33
C GLY A 566 -25.02 -9.26 -6.46
N GLU A 567 -24.03 -8.47 -6.88
CA GLU A 567 -22.76 -8.32 -6.17
C GLU A 567 -22.83 -7.14 -5.21
N GLN A 568 -22.26 -7.29 -4.02
CA GLN A 568 -22.19 -6.22 -3.02
C GLN A 568 -21.21 -5.15 -3.50
N VAL A 569 -21.61 -3.88 -3.40
CA VAL A 569 -20.75 -2.73 -3.67
C VAL A 569 -20.30 -2.08 -2.36
N THR A 570 -19.12 -1.47 -2.39
CA THR A 570 -18.48 -0.83 -1.24
C THR A 570 -18.00 0.57 -1.61
N ALA A 571 -17.47 1.31 -0.64
CA ALA A 571 -16.89 2.63 -0.89
C ALA A 571 -15.72 2.62 -1.89
N SER A 572 -15.03 1.48 -2.03
CA SER A 572 -13.92 1.31 -2.98
C SER A 572 -14.36 0.78 -4.36
N THR A 573 -15.64 0.44 -4.55
CA THR A 573 -16.15 0.02 -5.86
C THR A 573 -15.98 1.15 -6.87
N ILE A 574 -15.41 0.85 -8.03
CA ILE A 574 -15.11 1.81 -9.08
C ILE A 574 -16.31 1.95 -10.03
N ALA A 575 -16.66 3.18 -10.40
CA ALA A 575 -17.74 3.45 -11.36
C ALA A 575 -17.45 2.84 -12.73
N THR A 576 -18.39 2.05 -13.27
CA THR A 576 -18.20 1.21 -14.47
C THR A 576 -18.41 1.94 -15.79
N GLY A 577 -18.15 3.24 -15.84
CA GLY A 577 -18.22 3.94 -17.12
C GLY A 577 -19.65 4.22 -17.63
N ALA A 578 -20.69 4.15 -16.79
CA ALA A 578 -22.08 4.47 -17.13
C ALA A 578 -22.88 4.89 -15.88
N ASN A 579 -24.10 5.41 -16.06
CA ASN A 579 -25.04 5.58 -14.95
C ASN A 579 -25.35 4.21 -14.31
N GLN A 580 -25.30 4.14 -12.99
CA GLN A 580 -25.53 2.92 -12.23
C GLN A 580 -26.64 3.15 -11.22
N THR A 581 -27.44 2.12 -10.96
CA THR A 581 -28.34 2.10 -9.80
C THR A 581 -27.90 0.98 -8.89
N VAL A 582 -27.69 1.30 -7.62
CA VAL A 582 -27.42 0.32 -6.57
C VAL A 582 -28.62 0.25 -5.64
N TYR A 583 -28.89 -0.94 -5.15
CA TYR A 583 -30.12 -1.28 -4.46
C TYR A 583 -29.81 -1.65 -3.01
N ALA A 584 -30.55 -1.07 -2.08
CA ALA A 584 -30.39 -1.37 -0.67
C ALA A 584 -30.98 -2.75 -0.37
N HIS A 585 -30.15 -3.62 0.20
CA HIS A 585 -30.61 -4.90 0.73
C HIS A 585 -30.82 -4.79 2.23
N TYR A 586 -31.78 -5.58 2.70
CA TYR A 586 -32.20 -5.56 4.07
C TYR A 586 -32.48 -6.96 4.58
N GLU A 587 -32.20 -7.17 5.85
CA GLU A 587 -32.66 -8.32 6.61
C GLU A 587 -33.77 -7.90 7.57
N LYS A 588 -34.70 -8.82 7.85
CA LYS A 588 -35.78 -8.54 8.78
C LYS A 588 -35.22 -8.34 10.18
N ALA A 589 -35.65 -7.26 10.82
CA ALA A 589 -35.22 -6.87 12.13
C ALA A 589 -36.23 -7.32 13.20
N TYR A 590 -35.73 -7.66 14.37
CA TYR A 590 -36.51 -8.01 15.56
C TYR A 590 -35.98 -7.25 16.76
N THR A 591 -36.87 -6.88 17.67
CA THR A 591 -36.56 -6.10 18.86
C THR A 591 -36.46 -6.99 20.09
N TYR A 592 -35.53 -6.68 20.98
CA TYR A 592 -35.48 -7.27 22.31
C TYR A 592 -35.49 -6.16 23.36
N ALA A 593 -36.11 -6.41 24.51
CA ALA A 593 -36.05 -5.53 25.65
C ALA A 593 -35.97 -6.30 26.97
N PHE A 594 -35.12 -5.84 27.87
CA PHE A 594 -35.04 -6.27 29.27
C PHE A 594 -35.73 -5.19 30.12
N ARG A 595 -36.69 -5.59 30.95
CA ARG A 595 -37.45 -4.68 31.82
C ARG A 595 -37.40 -5.10 33.28
N ASN A 596 -37.26 -4.14 34.18
CA ASN A 596 -37.24 -4.42 35.61
C ASN A 596 -38.66 -4.75 36.14
N TYR A 597 -38.78 -5.11 37.42
CA TYR A 597 -40.04 -5.53 38.07
C TYR A 597 -41.18 -4.50 37.96
N ASP A 598 -40.86 -3.23 37.80
CA ASP A 598 -41.80 -2.10 37.67
C ASP A 598 -42.09 -1.72 36.21
N GLY A 599 -41.53 -2.46 35.25
CA GLY A 599 -41.68 -2.21 33.81
C GLY A 599 -40.70 -1.18 33.26
N THR A 600 -39.77 -0.65 34.06
CA THR A 600 -38.72 0.25 33.58
C THR A 600 -37.77 -0.47 32.62
N GLU A 601 -37.39 0.18 31.53
CA GLU A 601 -36.47 -0.39 30.53
C GLU A 601 -35.05 -0.43 31.08
N TRP A 602 -34.46 -1.62 31.10
CA TRP A 602 -33.09 -1.85 31.55
C TRP A 602 -32.11 -1.87 30.38
N ALA A 603 -32.47 -2.56 29.30
CA ALA A 603 -31.70 -2.61 28.05
C ALA A 603 -32.62 -2.98 26.90
N ALA A 604 -32.41 -2.41 25.72
CA ALA A 604 -33.16 -2.78 24.52
C ALA A 604 -32.31 -2.63 23.26
N GLY A 605 -32.73 -3.28 22.19
CA GLY A 605 -32.08 -3.14 20.89
C GLY A 605 -32.79 -3.90 19.78
N THR A 606 -32.17 -3.86 18.60
CA THR A 606 -32.69 -4.48 17.39
C THR A 606 -31.62 -5.39 16.79
N LEU A 607 -32.03 -6.58 16.34
CA LEU A 607 -31.14 -7.63 15.85
C LEU A 607 -31.71 -8.30 14.59
N ALA A 608 -30.84 -8.85 13.76
CA ALA A 608 -31.22 -9.69 12.62
C ALA A 608 -31.65 -11.08 13.11
N LEU A 609 -32.48 -11.77 12.32
CA LEU A 609 -32.95 -13.12 12.63
C LEU A 609 -31.78 -14.05 13.01
N ASN A 610 -31.93 -14.79 14.11
CA ASN A 610 -30.97 -15.72 14.68
C ASN A 610 -29.68 -15.09 15.27
N ALA A 611 -29.57 -13.77 15.35
CA ALA A 611 -28.47 -13.14 16.08
C ALA A 611 -28.61 -13.36 17.60
N PRO A 612 -27.50 -13.55 18.35
CA PRO A 612 -27.54 -13.75 19.79
C PRO A 612 -28.00 -12.49 20.50
N ILE A 613 -28.90 -12.64 21.48
CA ILE A 613 -29.38 -11.56 22.33
C ILE A 613 -28.32 -11.26 23.39
N PRO A 614 -27.75 -10.04 23.43
CA PRO A 614 -26.70 -9.70 24.38
C PRO A 614 -27.25 -9.68 25.81
N ALA A 615 -26.55 -10.33 26.74
CA ALA A 615 -26.88 -10.28 28.16
C ALA A 615 -26.62 -8.86 28.72
N PRO A 616 -27.50 -8.32 29.58
CA PRO A 616 -27.22 -7.07 30.28
C PRO A 616 -25.93 -7.16 31.11
N ALA A 617 -25.09 -6.12 31.06
CA ALA A 617 -23.81 -6.09 31.75
C ALA A 617 -23.92 -5.99 33.28
N GLU A 618 -25.03 -5.41 33.77
CA GLU A 618 -25.32 -5.25 35.19
C GLU A 618 -26.67 -5.88 35.54
N ASN A 619 -26.76 -6.43 36.75
CA ASN A 619 -28.00 -6.96 37.29
C ASN A 619 -28.90 -5.81 37.74
N PRO A 620 -30.22 -5.88 37.45
CA PRO A 620 -31.16 -4.90 37.96
C PRO A 620 -31.33 -5.03 39.47
N THR A 621 -31.80 -3.95 40.11
CA THR A 621 -32.05 -3.92 41.55
C THR A 621 -33.53 -3.70 41.86
N ARG A 622 -33.95 -4.19 43.02
CA ARG A 622 -35.27 -3.95 43.62
C ARG A 622 -35.08 -3.48 45.07
N PRO A 623 -35.62 -2.30 45.47
CA PRO A 623 -35.53 -1.83 46.84
C PRO A 623 -36.19 -2.79 47.84
N ALA A 624 -35.62 -2.90 49.04
CA ALA A 624 -36.24 -3.60 50.17
C ALA A 624 -37.47 -2.82 50.67
N ASP A 625 -38.40 -3.54 51.31
CA ASP A 625 -39.55 -2.97 52.01
C ASP A 625 -39.49 -3.26 53.51
N GLU A 626 -40.55 -2.95 54.26
CA GLU A 626 -40.60 -3.07 55.72
C GLU A 626 -40.42 -4.52 56.23
N ALA A 627 -40.71 -5.52 55.40
CA ALA A 627 -40.72 -6.92 55.80
C ALA A 627 -39.72 -7.77 55.00
N TYR A 628 -39.32 -7.33 53.80
CA TYR A 628 -38.51 -8.14 52.90
C TYR A 628 -37.41 -7.40 52.15
N TYR A 629 -36.34 -8.14 51.83
CA TYR A 629 -35.38 -7.77 50.79
C TYR A 629 -35.45 -8.73 49.60
N TYR A 630 -34.96 -8.28 48.43
CA TYR A 630 -35.13 -8.96 47.16
C TYR A 630 -33.79 -9.21 46.47
N VAL A 631 -33.53 -10.46 46.07
CA VAL A 631 -32.30 -10.89 45.39
C VAL A 631 -32.62 -11.23 43.94
N PHE A 632 -31.91 -10.63 42.98
CA PHE A 632 -32.11 -10.91 41.56
C PHE A 632 -31.75 -12.36 41.23
N THR A 633 -32.68 -13.10 40.63
CA THR A 633 -32.50 -14.52 40.29
C THR A 633 -32.30 -14.77 38.80
N GLY A 634 -32.56 -13.78 37.95
CA GLY A 634 -32.45 -13.91 36.50
C GLY A 634 -33.56 -13.20 35.76
N TRP A 635 -33.57 -13.36 34.44
CA TRP A 635 -34.56 -12.77 33.53
C TRP A 635 -35.54 -13.85 33.07
N GLU A 636 -36.83 -13.63 33.29
CA GLU A 636 -37.87 -14.56 32.85
C GLU A 636 -37.85 -14.72 31.33
N GLY A 637 -37.78 -15.98 30.87
CA GLY A 637 -37.76 -16.33 29.45
C GLY A 637 -36.41 -16.14 28.75
N TYR A 638 -35.38 -15.64 29.43
CA TYR A 638 -34.04 -15.48 28.87
C TYR A 638 -33.11 -16.62 29.27
N THR A 639 -32.22 -17.02 28.38
CA THR A 639 -31.09 -17.89 28.70
C THR A 639 -29.87 -17.39 27.93
N GLU A 640 -28.70 -17.46 28.54
CA GLU A 640 -27.46 -17.01 27.89
C GLU A 640 -27.22 -17.78 26.58
N GLY A 641 -26.92 -17.03 25.50
CA GLY A 641 -26.78 -17.58 24.15
C GLY A 641 -28.08 -17.75 23.36
N MET A 642 -29.24 -17.37 23.92
CA MET A 642 -30.50 -17.32 23.18
C MET A 642 -30.38 -16.37 21.97
N THR A 643 -30.93 -16.80 20.83
CA THR A 643 -30.94 -16.02 19.59
C THR A 643 -32.32 -15.44 19.33
N ILE A 644 -32.38 -14.30 18.65
CA ILE A 644 -33.63 -13.62 18.35
C ILE A 644 -34.38 -14.31 17.21
N THR A 645 -35.67 -14.55 17.39
CA THR A 645 -36.54 -15.15 16.37
C THR A 645 -37.84 -14.38 16.15
N GLU A 646 -38.23 -13.58 17.14
CA GLU A 646 -39.36 -12.67 17.16
C GLU A 646 -39.08 -11.48 18.10
N ASP A 647 -39.97 -10.49 18.12
CA ASP A 647 -39.90 -9.41 19.11
C ASP A 647 -40.13 -9.98 20.52
N VAL A 648 -39.22 -9.71 21.46
CA VAL A 648 -39.23 -10.35 22.78
C VAL A 648 -38.96 -9.37 23.91
N VAL A 649 -39.63 -9.56 25.05
CA VAL A 649 -39.40 -8.81 26.29
C VAL A 649 -39.10 -9.78 27.42
N PHE A 650 -38.01 -9.55 28.14
CA PHE A 650 -37.61 -10.30 29.32
C PHE A 650 -37.82 -9.46 30.59
N THR A 651 -38.36 -10.05 31.64
CA THR A 651 -38.66 -9.35 32.89
C THR A 651 -37.79 -9.85 34.03
N ALA A 652 -37.23 -8.94 34.82
CA ALA A 652 -36.38 -9.28 35.97
C ALA A 652 -37.16 -10.05 37.04
N GLN A 653 -36.57 -11.15 37.53
CA GLN A 653 -37.11 -11.99 38.59
C GLN A 653 -36.30 -11.84 39.87
N TYR A 654 -36.98 -11.93 41.01
CA TYR A 654 -36.39 -11.75 42.33
C TYR A 654 -36.89 -12.80 43.33
N GLU A 655 -35.98 -13.29 44.17
CA GLU A 655 -36.28 -14.08 45.37
C GLU A 655 -36.47 -13.14 46.58
N GLN A 656 -37.48 -13.42 47.39
CA GLN A 656 -37.90 -12.60 48.53
C GLN A 656 -37.42 -13.23 49.85
N HIS A 657 -36.87 -12.42 50.76
CA HIS A 657 -36.32 -12.85 52.05
C HIS A 657 -36.79 -11.95 53.20
N GLU A 658 -37.13 -12.52 54.37
CA GLU A 658 -37.59 -11.78 55.56
C GLU A 658 -36.47 -10.98 56.24
N LEU A 659 -36.82 -9.80 56.77
CA LEU A 659 -35.95 -8.88 57.52
C LEU A 659 -36.07 -9.08 59.05
N GLU A 660 -34.94 -9.21 59.77
CA GLU A 660 -34.89 -9.28 61.24
C GLU A 660 -34.49 -7.93 61.85
N ILE A 661 -35.42 -7.23 62.52
CA ILE A 661 -35.22 -5.87 63.08
C ILE A 661 -34.93 -5.94 64.58
N LEU A 662 -33.81 -5.35 65.04
CA LEU A 662 -33.47 -5.20 66.46
C LEU A 662 -33.97 -3.86 67.03
N PRO A 663 -34.20 -3.73 68.34
CA PRO A 663 -34.70 -2.48 68.92
C PRO A 663 -33.61 -1.41 69.17
N GLU A 664 -32.33 -1.82 69.25
CA GLU A 664 -31.20 -0.93 69.54
C GLU A 664 -29.90 -1.43 68.91
N ILE A 665 -28.89 -0.55 68.81
CA ILE A 665 -27.55 -0.91 68.39
C ILE A 665 -26.88 -1.68 69.52
N THR A 666 -26.33 -2.85 69.18
CA THR A 666 -25.48 -3.66 70.08
C THR A 666 -24.07 -3.79 69.51
N THR A 667 -23.09 -3.99 70.39
CA THR A 667 -21.69 -4.15 70.00
C THR A 667 -20.89 -4.80 71.12
N ASP A 668 -19.99 -5.72 70.75
CA ASP A 668 -19.00 -6.31 71.66
C ASP A 668 -17.64 -5.60 71.60
N ALA A 669 -17.46 -4.67 70.66
CA ALA A 669 -16.18 -4.02 70.38
C ALA A 669 -16.06 -2.63 71.01
N TYR A 670 -17.18 -1.96 71.23
CA TYR A 670 -17.23 -0.58 71.73
C TYR A 670 -18.07 -0.51 73.01
N THR A 671 -18.02 0.63 73.67
CA THR A 671 -18.87 0.88 74.85
C THR A 671 -19.97 1.86 74.50
N ILE A 672 -21.23 1.44 74.67
CA ILE A 672 -22.40 2.31 74.55
C ILE A 672 -22.83 2.73 75.96
N ARG A 673 -22.76 4.03 76.25
CA ARG A 673 -23.17 4.55 77.55
C ARG A 673 -23.55 6.02 77.46
N ASP A 674 -24.65 6.39 78.13
CA ASP A 674 -25.11 7.78 78.26
C ASP A 674 -25.31 8.49 76.90
N GLY A 675 -25.73 7.74 75.87
CA GLY A 675 -25.91 8.24 74.49
C GLY A 675 -24.62 8.35 73.68
N TYR A 676 -23.48 7.88 74.21
CA TYR A 676 -22.18 7.92 73.54
C TYR A 676 -21.70 6.53 73.13
N LEU A 677 -21.07 6.45 71.95
CA LEU A 677 -20.28 5.30 71.50
C LEU A 677 -18.79 5.60 71.72
N ARG A 678 -18.13 4.78 72.55
CA ARG A 678 -16.78 5.00 73.10
C ARG A 678 -15.86 3.80 72.90
N ALA A 679 -14.64 3.86 73.43
CA ALA A 679 -13.58 2.87 73.22
C ALA A 679 -13.18 2.70 71.74
N ILE A 680 -13.27 3.78 70.95
CA ILE A 680 -12.93 3.79 69.53
C ILE A 680 -11.46 4.19 69.36
N ALA A 681 -10.69 3.37 68.65
CA ALA A 681 -9.29 3.67 68.35
C ALA A 681 -9.17 4.82 67.35
N ILE A 682 -8.19 5.70 67.57
CA ILE A 682 -7.85 6.77 66.62
C ILE A 682 -7.54 6.17 65.23
N GLY A 683 -8.08 6.77 64.17
CA GLY A 683 -7.93 6.29 62.80
C GLY A 683 -8.90 5.17 62.37
N THR A 684 -9.87 4.78 63.22
CA THR A 684 -10.95 3.86 62.81
C THR A 684 -11.75 4.47 61.65
N THR A 685 -12.02 3.71 60.59
CA THR A 685 -12.87 4.19 59.47
C THR A 685 -14.36 3.99 59.77
N PRO A 686 -15.27 4.77 59.16
CA PRO A 686 -16.72 4.55 59.34
C PRO A 686 -17.16 3.12 59.01
N GLU A 687 -16.59 2.51 57.96
CA GLU A 687 -16.85 1.13 57.58
C GLU A 687 -16.36 0.12 58.65
N ALA A 688 -15.14 0.31 59.17
CA ALA A 688 -14.61 -0.54 60.23
C ALA A 688 -15.41 -0.41 61.54
N LEU A 689 -15.93 0.78 61.82
CA LEU A 689 -16.87 1.01 62.92
C LEU A 689 -18.18 0.24 62.69
N LEU A 690 -18.80 0.42 61.52
CA LEU A 690 -20.09 -0.16 61.15
C LEU A 690 -20.09 -1.68 61.25
N ASN A 691 -19.01 -2.32 60.78
CA ASN A 691 -18.83 -3.78 60.81
C ASN A 691 -18.74 -4.39 62.22
N LYS A 692 -18.70 -3.56 63.27
CA LYS A 692 -18.67 -3.99 64.68
C LYS A 692 -19.95 -3.60 65.44
N LEU A 693 -20.93 -3.05 64.75
CA LEU A 693 -22.25 -2.73 65.28
C LEU A 693 -23.27 -3.71 64.72
N VAL A 694 -24.28 -4.06 65.52
CA VAL A 694 -25.37 -4.94 65.11
C VAL A 694 -26.70 -4.25 65.42
N PRO A 695 -27.59 -4.07 64.43
CA PRO A 695 -27.44 -4.47 63.02
C PRO A 695 -26.62 -3.45 62.21
N SER A 696 -25.74 -3.88 61.30
CA SER A 696 -24.88 -2.95 60.54
C SER A 696 -25.58 -2.32 59.33
N GLU A 697 -26.55 -3.00 58.73
CA GLU A 697 -27.16 -2.63 57.43
C GLU A 697 -28.17 -1.47 57.50
N PHE A 698 -28.59 -1.11 58.69
CA PHE A 698 -29.52 -0.01 58.97
C PHE A 698 -28.89 1.14 59.77
N ILE A 699 -27.58 1.05 60.00
CA ILE A 699 -26.83 2.07 60.71
C ILE A 699 -26.12 2.97 59.71
N THR A 700 -26.24 4.27 59.90
CA THR A 700 -25.49 5.28 59.17
C THR A 700 -24.57 6.02 60.13
N VAL A 701 -23.37 6.38 59.65
CA VAL A 701 -22.39 7.16 60.42
C VAL A 701 -22.17 8.49 59.70
N THR A 702 -22.47 9.61 60.37
CA THR A 702 -22.49 10.94 59.74
C THR A 702 -21.83 12.00 60.62
N LYS A 703 -21.42 13.13 60.03
CA LYS A 703 -20.96 14.32 60.75
C LYS A 703 -21.80 15.51 60.28
N GLY A 704 -22.93 15.75 60.92
CA GLY A 704 -23.98 16.61 60.38
C GLY A 704 -24.56 16.04 59.08
N SER A 705 -24.96 16.90 58.13
CA SER A 705 -25.61 16.53 56.87
C SER A 705 -24.64 16.19 55.71
N ALA A 706 -23.35 16.01 55.97
CA ALA A 706 -22.33 15.70 54.96
C ALA A 706 -21.77 14.27 55.09
N ALA A 707 -21.55 13.61 53.95
CA ALA A 707 -20.94 12.29 53.85
C ALA A 707 -19.42 12.35 54.10
N THR A 708 -19.06 11.89 55.30
CA THR A 708 -17.87 11.17 55.76
C THR A 708 -16.45 11.68 55.43
N GLU A 709 -15.77 12.10 56.50
CA GLU A 709 -14.31 12.18 56.65
C GLU A 709 -13.65 10.79 56.47
N THR A 710 -12.34 10.75 56.22
CA THR A 710 -11.57 9.49 56.07
C THR A 710 -11.49 8.65 57.36
N THR A 711 -11.80 9.23 58.53
CA THR A 711 -11.74 8.57 59.84
C THR A 711 -12.92 9.00 60.72
N VAL A 712 -13.28 8.14 61.67
CA VAL A 712 -14.27 8.40 62.72
C VAL A 712 -13.70 9.40 63.73
N ALA A 713 -14.49 10.40 64.08
CA ALA A 713 -14.06 11.52 64.91
C ALA A 713 -15.07 11.83 66.02
N THR A 714 -14.61 12.49 67.10
CA THR A 714 -15.48 12.92 68.19
C THR A 714 -16.59 13.84 67.66
N GLY A 715 -17.84 13.55 68.03
CA GLY A 715 -19.02 14.32 67.62
C GLY A 715 -19.72 13.82 66.35
N MET A 716 -19.22 12.76 65.69
CA MET A 716 -20.00 12.06 64.67
C MET A 716 -21.23 11.37 65.27
N GLU A 717 -22.29 11.20 64.48
CA GLU A 717 -23.51 10.51 64.87
C GLU A 717 -23.59 9.13 64.22
N VAL A 718 -23.97 8.14 65.02
CA VAL A 718 -24.30 6.78 64.58
C VAL A 718 -25.81 6.62 64.73
N VAL A 719 -26.51 6.57 63.60
CA VAL A 719 -27.99 6.57 63.54
C VAL A 719 -28.48 5.23 63.03
N TYR A 720 -29.24 4.53 63.86
CA TYR A 720 -29.98 3.33 63.47
C TYR A 720 -31.41 3.72 63.05
N ALA A 721 -31.74 3.51 61.78
CA ALA A 721 -33.06 3.81 61.23
C ALA A 721 -33.54 2.75 60.23
N VAL A 722 -34.81 2.38 60.31
CA VAL A 722 -35.47 1.42 59.39
C VAL A 722 -36.76 2.07 58.89
N GLY A 723 -37.01 2.00 57.57
CA GLY A 723 -38.25 2.54 56.99
C GLY A 723 -38.44 4.06 57.17
N GLY A 724 -37.37 4.81 57.48
CA GLY A 724 -37.43 6.25 57.77
C GLY A 724 -37.72 6.61 59.24
N GLU A 725 -37.94 5.63 60.12
CA GLU A 725 -38.05 5.82 61.57
C GLU A 725 -36.69 5.63 62.24
N THR A 726 -36.30 6.56 63.13
CA THR A 726 -35.04 6.48 63.88
C THR A 726 -35.24 5.79 65.21
N PHE A 727 -34.52 4.68 65.43
CA PHE A 727 -34.59 3.86 66.64
C PHE A 727 -33.56 4.29 67.68
N GLN A 728 -32.34 4.64 67.26
CA GLN A 728 -31.28 5.08 68.15
C GLN A 728 -30.30 6.02 67.46
N THR A 729 -29.83 7.03 68.20
CA THR A 729 -28.73 7.90 67.78
C THR A 729 -27.67 7.91 68.88
N LEU A 730 -26.43 7.58 68.55
CA LEU A 730 -25.28 7.63 69.44
C LEU A 730 -24.27 8.66 68.96
N THR A 731 -23.71 9.46 69.86
CA THR A 731 -22.61 10.36 69.53
C THR A 731 -21.26 9.69 69.77
N VAL A 732 -20.39 9.74 68.78
CA VAL A 732 -19.03 9.18 68.84
C VAL A 732 -18.15 10.00 69.79
N VAL A 733 -17.35 9.32 70.60
CA VAL A 733 -16.24 9.89 71.38
C VAL A 733 -14.96 9.13 71.07
N VAL A 734 -13.96 9.82 70.53
CA VAL A 734 -12.61 9.31 70.32
C VAL A 734 -11.68 10.00 71.31
N THR A 735 -11.13 9.24 72.26
CA THR A 735 -10.31 9.77 73.35
C THR A 735 -9.11 10.55 72.81
N GLY A 736 -8.97 11.81 73.21
CA GLY A 736 -7.91 12.73 72.78
C GLY A 736 -8.19 13.54 71.51
N ASP A 737 -9.16 13.16 70.67
CA ASP A 737 -9.66 13.97 69.55
C ASP A 737 -10.76 14.90 70.08
N VAL A 738 -10.35 16.06 70.57
CA VAL A 738 -11.24 16.99 71.29
C VAL A 738 -11.96 17.90 70.31
N ASN A 739 -11.31 18.27 69.21
CA ASN A 739 -11.88 19.13 68.18
C ASN A 739 -12.78 18.37 67.17
N GLY A 740 -12.75 17.04 67.19
CA GLY A 740 -13.56 16.19 66.34
C GLY A 740 -13.06 16.10 64.90
N ASP A 741 -11.76 16.26 64.67
CA ASP A 741 -11.14 16.15 63.33
C ASP A 741 -10.63 14.75 62.99
N GLY A 742 -10.72 13.80 63.92
CA GLY A 742 -10.32 12.40 63.73
C GLY A 742 -8.84 12.15 64.01
N ALA A 743 -8.09 13.15 64.48
CA ALA A 743 -6.69 13.03 64.87
C ALA A 743 -6.45 13.60 66.28
N ILE A 744 -5.42 13.09 66.96
CA ILE A 744 -4.92 13.71 68.19
C ILE A 744 -3.78 14.64 67.80
N SER A 745 -4.01 15.95 67.90
CA SER A 745 -3.11 17.00 67.42
C SER A 745 -2.84 18.09 68.47
N ILE A 746 -1.98 19.05 68.12
CA ILE A 746 -1.76 20.24 68.97
C ILE A 746 -3.04 21.09 69.09
N THR A 747 -3.96 20.99 68.14
CA THR A 747 -5.24 21.71 68.18
C THR A 747 -6.10 21.22 69.34
N ASP A 748 -6.14 19.90 69.58
CA ASP A 748 -6.84 19.28 70.70
C ASP A 748 -6.25 19.72 72.03
N LEU A 749 -4.92 19.69 72.13
CA LEU A 749 -4.19 20.18 73.30
C LEU A 749 -4.50 21.65 73.58
N VAL A 750 -4.62 22.49 72.55
CA VAL A 750 -5.02 23.90 72.69
C VAL A 750 -6.45 24.04 73.19
N GLN A 751 -7.39 23.17 72.76
CA GLN A 751 -8.76 23.20 73.28
C GLN A 751 -8.83 22.82 74.76
N ILE A 752 -8.09 21.79 75.18
CA ILE A 752 -7.95 21.43 76.59
C ILE A 752 -7.31 22.58 77.37
N ASN A 753 -6.23 23.17 76.86
CA ASN A 753 -5.57 24.31 77.52
C ASN A 753 -6.51 25.52 77.68
N ASN A 754 -7.31 25.81 76.65
CA ASN A 754 -8.29 26.88 76.71
C ASN A 754 -9.40 26.59 77.73
N HIS A 755 -9.81 25.32 77.88
CA HIS A 755 -10.70 24.89 78.95
C HIS A 755 -10.12 25.16 80.34
N LEU A 756 -8.87 24.73 80.57
CA LEU A 756 -8.18 24.91 81.86
C LEU A 756 -7.93 26.39 82.18
N LEU A 757 -7.63 27.21 81.17
CA LEU A 757 -7.47 28.67 81.30
C LEU A 757 -8.80 29.43 81.35
N LYS A 758 -9.95 28.72 81.31
CA LYS A 758 -11.31 29.29 81.28
C LYS A 758 -11.55 30.25 80.12
N LYS A 759 -10.84 30.07 79.00
CA LYS A 759 -11.02 30.82 77.75
C LYS A 759 -12.15 30.25 76.89
N SER A 760 -12.41 28.96 77.01
CA SER A 760 -13.57 28.26 76.45
C SER A 760 -14.02 27.17 77.43
N THR A 761 -15.24 26.65 77.31
CA THR A 761 -15.70 25.51 78.12
C THR A 761 -16.01 24.34 77.20
N LEU A 762 -15.36 23.19 77.40
CA LEU A 762 -15.68 21.96 76.68
C LEU A 762 -16.91 21.31 77.33
N THR A 763 -17.80 20.78 76.51
CA THR A 763 -19.03 20.10 76.96
C THR A 763 -19.31 18.87 76.08
N GLY A 764 -20.13 17.93 76.56
CA GLY A 764 -20.59 16.78 75.77
C GLY A 764 -19.47 15.86 75.28
N ALA A 765 -19.51 15.49 74.00
CA ALA A 765 -18.54 14.58 73.39
C ALA A 765 -17.10 15.11 73.47
N ALA A 766 -16.89 16.41 73.23
CA ALA A 766 -15.57 17.04 73.31
C ALA A 766 -15.01 17.05 74.75
N ALA A 767 -15.87 17.28 75.75
CA ALA A 767 -15.45 17.16 77.15
C ALA A 767 -15.06 15.72 77.51
N SER A 768 -15.82 14.76 77.00
CA SER A 768 -15.54 13.33 77.18
C SER A 768 -14.23 12.90 76.51
N ALA A 769 -13.94 13.42 75.31
CA ALA A 769 -12.68 13.15 74.63
C ALA A 769 -11.48 13.80 75.31
N ALA A 770 -11.69 14.93 76.01
CA ALA A 770 -10.66 15.68 76.71
C ALA A 770 -10.27 15.07 78.07
N ASP A 771 -11.15 14.29 78.70
CA ASP A 771 -10.86 13.50 79.92
C ASP A 771 -10.17 12.19 79.50
N VAL A 772 -8.87 12.26 79.28
CA VAL A 772 -8.08 11.18 78.66
C VAL A 772 -7.78 10.08 79.67
N ASN A 773 -7.66 10.43 80.95
CA ASN A 773 -7.42 9.47 82.01
C ASN A 773 -8.72 8.85 82.59
N ALA A 774 -9.88 9.30 82.11
CA ALA A 774 -11.21 8.85 82.52
C ALA A 774 -11.49 9.03 84.02
N ASP A 775 -10.94 10.07 84.64
CA ASP A 775 -11.18 10.37 86.06
C ASP A 775 -12.42 11.23 86.31
N GLY A 776 -13.08 11.67 85.24
CA GLY A 776 -14.28 12.51 85.25
C GLY A 776 -14.01 14.00 85.33
N VAL A 777 -12.74 14.45 85.33
CA VAL A 777 -12.35 15.84 85.50
C VAL A 777 -11.27 16.25 84.49
N ILE A 778 -11.60 17.16 83.58
CA ILE A 778 -10.60 17.74 82.67
C ILE A 778 -9.61 18.60 83.46
N SER A 779 -8.37 18.11 83.58
CA SER A 779 -7.33 18.69 84.42
C SER A 779 -6.01 18.89 83.66
N ILE A 780 -5.01 19.47 84.33
CA ILE A 780 -3.65 19.57 83.76
C ILE A 780 -3.05 18.18 83.47
N THR A 781 -3.54 17.13 84.14
CA THR A 781 -3.11 15.74 83.92
C THR A 781 -3.47 15.30 82.51
N ASP A 782 -4.70 15.56 82.05
CA ASP A 782 -5.15 15.23 80.70
C ASP A 782 -4.38 15.99 79.64
N LEU A 783 -4.16 17.29 79.87
CA LEU A 783 -3.34 18.12 78.99
C LEU A 783 -1.91 17.55 78.87
N VAL A 784 -1.32 17.10 79.97
CA VAL A 784 0.01 16.48 79.98
C VAL A 784 0.00 15.13 79.26
N GLN A 785 -1.06 14.34 79.37
CA GLN A 785 -1.18 13.06 78.64
C GLN A 785 -1.28 13.28 77.13
N VAL A 786 -2.10 14.23 76.67
CA VAL A 786 -2.12 14.63 75.25
C VAL A 786 -0.76 15.17 74.82
N ASN A 787 -0.12 16.02 75.62
CA ASN A 787 1.22 16.54 75.29
C ASN A 787 2.25 15.42 75.15
N ASN A 788 2.25 14.46 76.07
CA ASN A 788 3.14 13.32 76.02
C ASN A 788 2.84 12.41 74.82
N HIS A 789 1.58 12.28 74.42
CA HIS A 789 1.19 11.59 73.20
C HIS A 789 1.76 12.25 71.95
N LEU A 790 1.61 13.58 71.82
CA LEU A 790 2.16 14.35 70.70
C LEU A 790 3.70 14.29 70.65
N LEU A 791 4.35 14.25 71.81
CA LEU A 791 5.80 14.07 71.94
C LEU A 791 6.25 12.60 71.81
N LYS A 792 5.33 11.66 71.55
CA LYS A 792 5.58 10.21 71.44
C LYS A 792 6.21 9.59 72.70
N LYS A 793 5.92 10.16 73.87
CA LYS A 793 6.36 9.68 75.19
C LYS A 793 5.37 8.70 75.82
N SER A 794 4.11 8.73 75.41
CA SER A 794 3.06 7.79 75.83
C SER A 794 2.03 7.62 74.72
N THR A 795 1.23 6.57 74.77
CA THR A 795 0.06 6.40 73.90
C THR A 795 -1.20 6.69 74.69
N ILE A 796 -2.16 7.38 74.07
CA ILE A 796 -3.52 7.47 74.61
C ILE A 796 -4.26 6.19 74.24
N THR A 797 -4.83 5.54 75.23
CA THR A 797 -5.70 4.38 75.04
C THR A 797 -7.16 4.85 74.97
N PRO A 798 -7.97 4.29 74.07
CA PRO A 798 -9.40 4.58 74.05
C PRO A 798 -10.04 4.25 75.41
N ASN A 799 -10.84 5.17 75.94
CA ASN A 799 -11.57 5.03 77.18
C ASN A 799 -13.07 4.85 77.01
#